data_AF-A0A5J5D4X4-F1
#
_entry.id   AF-A0A5J5D4X4-F1
#
_cell.length_a   1.000
_cell.length_b   1.000
_cell.length_c   1.000
_cell.angle_alpha   90.00
_cell.angle_beta   90.00
_cell.angle_gamma   90.00
#
_symmetry.space_group_name_H-M   'P 1'
#
loop_
_entity.id
_entity.type
_entity.pdbx_description
1 polymer ?
#
loop_
_entity_poly.entity_id
_entity_poly.type
_entity_poly.pdbx_seq_one_letter_code
_entity_poly.pdbx_strand_id
1 'polypeptide(L)'
;MAGILAWFWNERFWLPHNVTWADLKNTDEATFPQAEDLYLACPLAFCIFMIRLVFERFIGRPCAMGLKIQANGPQKAQPNAILEKVFTAITKHPDEKRLEGLSKQLDWDVRTIQRWFRQRRNQEKPSTLARFCESMWRFTFYLYIFTYGVRFLKKTAWLWNTKECWYNYPYQPLTVDIHYYYILELSFYLSLLFSQFTDIRRKDFLIMFLHHVATISLITFSYVNNMARVGTLVMCLHDAADVLIEAAKMANYAKCQILCNLLFAMFAILFISSRLGVYPLWILNTTLFESWEIVGPYPSWWVFNLLLILLQLLHSFWSYLIVKTACQTISKGKVSKDDRSDIESSSDEDDSPPPNHKLHTSSTTNGTNKNHGTNGYLTGPPYSDTFLYNQLYQNVKQFSKTGEYFCKELMAIFQQRAEMELTYSKGLQKLAGKLIRASKGMSNNSTYSAWCHVSDEMYSRADAHRSLGNAFQQEAILEIRQVLDEHTKRKRPLDSAIERTGKLVTANWSEQLKIKKKLHGLTREHEALFNFVDNNRQICTEKEKQKMLNRLTKSAEVQARVDEEYFNVNMEGHQMRLKWENTLKNCYQIIQELEKQRIEVLCNILRRYNLHMSSFGQTLKHGQSQIEQTVQRVDMDKDIQTWWRKTASQL
;
A
#
# COMPACT_ATOMS: atom_id res chain seq x y z
N MET A 1 -17.97 -29.64 17.53
CA MET A 1 -18.37 -28.82 16.36
C MET A 1 -19.80 -28.28 16.46
N ALA A 2 -20.79 -29.05 16.91
CA ALA A 2 -22.19 -28.58 17.01
C ALA A 2 -22.39 -27.28 17.82
N GLY A 3 -21.72 -27.12 18.97
CA GLY A 3 -21.82 -25.89 19.78
C GLY A 3 -21.22 -24.64 19.12
N ILE A 4 -20.18 -24.80 18.28
CA ILE A 4 -19.55 -23.68 17.55
C ILE A 4 -20.44 -23.25 16.38
N LEU A 5 -21.04 -24.22 15.67
CA LEU A 5 -22.00 -23.94 14.60
C LEU A 5 -23.27 -23.26 15.14
N ALA A 6 -23.81 -23.71 16.26
CA ALA A 6 -24.97 -23.08 16.91
C ALA A 6 -24.65 -21.66 17.40
N TRP A 7 -23.45 -21.43 17.92
CA TRP A 7 -22.98 -20.08 18.28
C TRP A 7 -22.82 -19.19 17.05
N PHE A 8 -22.24 -19.71 15.97
CA PHE A 8 -22.03 -18.98 14.73
C PHE A 8 -23.36 -18.59 14.08
N TRP A 9 -24.32 -19.52 13.97
CA TRP A 9 -25.65 -19.31 13.38
C TRP A 9 -26.66 -18.69 14.34
N ASN A 10 -26.21 -17.90 15.32
CA ASN A 10 -27.09 -17.24 16.27
C ASN A 10 -28.04 -16.26 15.56
N GLU A 11 -29.35 -16.49 15.67
CA GLU A 11 -30.41 -15.71 15.03
C GLU A 11 -30.33 -14.22 15.36
N ARG A 12 -29.96 -13.86 16.60
CA ARG A 12 -29.84 -12.45 17.02
C ARG A 12 -28.72 -11.69 16.30
N PHE A 13 -27.73 -12.42 15.77
CA PHE A 13 -26.66 -11.80 14.99
C PHE A 13 -27.07 -11.62 13.53
N TRP A 14 -27.60 -12.69 12.91
CA TRP A 14 -27.85 -12.74 11.48
C TRP A 14 -29.18 -12.12 11.05
N LEU A 15 -30.22 -12.21 11.87
CA LEU A 15 -31.58 -11.90 11.45
C LEU A 15 -32.15 -10.67 12.16
N PRO A 16 -33.15 -9.98 11.54
CA PRO A 16 -33.92 -8.92 12.20
C PRO A 16 -34.69 -9.44 13.42
N HIS A 17 -35.18 -8.50 14.24
CA HIS A 17 -36.01 -8.83 15.40
C HIS A 17 -37.27 -9.60 14.97
N ASN A 18 -37.61 -10.65 15.72
CA ASN A 18 -38.76 -11.53 15.49
C ASN A 18 -38.69 -12.39 14.21
N VAL A 19 -37.50 -12.67 13.69
CA VAL A 19 -37.28 -13.61 12.59
C VAL A 19 -36.35 -14.73 13.05
N THR A 20 -36.69 -15.97 12.70
CA THR A 20 -35.91 -17.17 13.00
C THR A 20 -35.47 -17.86 11.71
N TRP A 21 -34.48 -18.75 11.78
CA TRP A 21 -34.09 -19.54 10.61
C TRP A 21 -35.20 -20.48 10.14
N ALA A 22 -36.14 -20.85 11.02
CA ALA A 22 -37.29 -21.67 10.67
C ALA A 22 -38.23 -20.94 9.70
N ASP A 23 -38.34 -19.61 9.81
CA ASP A 23 -39.20 -18.80 8.94
C ASP A 23 -38.63 -18.64 7.52
N LEU A 24 -37.31 -18.87 7.36
CA LEU A 24 -36.58 -18.77 6.08
C LEU A 24 -36.23 -20.15 5.50
N LYS A 25 -36.89 -21.21 5.97
CA LYS A 25 -36.74 -22.55 5.42
C LYS A 25 -37.60 -22.68 4.16
N ASN A 26 -37.07 -23.38 3.14
CA ASN A 26 -37.81 -23.65 1.90
C ASN A 26 -39.13 -24.38 2.18
N THR A 27 -40.20 -23.91 1.54
CA THR A 27 -41.53 -24.53 1.53
C THR A 27 -41.93 -24.88 0.10
N ASP A 28 -43.06 -25.57 -0.07
CA ASP A 28 -43.62 -25.86 -1.40
C ASP A 28 -44.04 -24.59 -2.16
N GLU A 29 -44.28 -23.49 -1.43
CA GLU A 29 -44.76 -22.22 -1.98
C GLU A 29 -43.62 -21.22 -2.26
N ALA A 30 -42.55 -21.25 -1.47
CA ALA A 30 -41.45 -20.30 -1.58
C ALA A 30 -40.09 -20.92 -1.23
N THR A 31 -39.10 -20.64 -2.08
CA THR A 31 -37.69 -20.94 -1.84
C THR A 31 -36.97 -19.70 -1.34
N PHE A 32 -36.13 -19.83 -0.33
CA PHE A 32 -35.29 -18.78 0.24
C PHE A 32 -33.81 -19.14 0.11
N PRO A 33 -32.89 -18.16 0.10
CA PRO A 33 -31.45 -18.44 0.05
C PRO A 33 -31.00 -19.31 1.23
N GLN A 34 -30.33 -20.42 0.94
CA GLN A 34 -29.75 -21.31 1.95
C GLN A 34 -28.22 -21.21 1.92
N ALA A 35 -27.56 -21.30 3.07
CA ALA A 35 -26.10 -21.24 3.13
C ALA A 35 -25.44 -22.38 2.34
N GLU A 36 -26.10 -23.54 2.29
CA GLU A 36 -25.69 -24.73 1.55
C GLU A 36 -25.64 -24.50 0.04
N ASP A 37 -26.45 -23.59 -0.50
CA ASP A 37 -26.44 -23.23 -1.93
C ASP A 37 -25.05 -22.76 -2.37
N LEU A 38 -24.36 -22.03 -1.49
CA LEU A 38 -23.04 -21.46 -1.77
C LEU A 38 -21.96 -22.54 -1.87
N TYR A 39 -22.19 -23.76 -1.38
CA TYR A 39 -21.26 -24.87 -1.59
C TYR A 39 -21.12 -25.26 -3.05
N LEU A 40 -22.12 -24.96 -3.88
CA LEU A 40 -22.05 -25.13 -5.34
C LEU A 40 -21.01 -24.21 -5.98
N ALA A 41 -20.68 -23.08 -5.34
CA ALA A 41 -19.76 -22.11 -5.90
C ALA A 41 -18.31 -22.64 -5.99
N CYS A 42 -17.88 -23.49 -5.06
CA CYS A 42 -16.54 -24.08 -5.05
C CYS A 42 -16.26 -25.02 -6.24
N PRO A 43 -17.06 -26.07 -6.51
CA PRO A 43 -16.86 -26.91 -7.68
C PRO A 43 -17.08 -26.14 -8.98
N LEU A 44 -18.03 -25.18 -9.01
CA LEU A 44 -18.23 -24.35 -10.19
C LEU A 44 -17.05 -23.41 -10.45
N ALA A 45 -16.41 -22.85 -9.41
CA ALA A 45 -15.17 -22.07 -9.54
C ALA A 45 -14.05 -22.89 -10.18
N PHE A 46 -13.92 -24.16 -9.80
CA PHE A 46 -12.97 -25.08 -10.43
C PHE A 46 -13.32 -25.35 -11.90
N CYS A 47 -14.60 -25.58 -12.22
CA CYS A 47 -15.07 -25.72 -13.60
C CYS A 47 -14.76 -24.46 -14.44
N ILE A 48 -15.07 -23.26 -13.92
CA ILE A 48 -14.75 -21.97 -14.56
C ILE A 48 -13.25 -21.85 -14.79
N PHE A 49 -12.42 -22.26 -13.83
CA PHE A 49 -10.97 -22.27 -14.00
C PHE A 49 -10.52 -23.25 -15.10
N MET A 50 -11.12 -24.43 -15.22
CA MET A 50 -10.84 -25.36 -16.32
C MET A 50 -11.29 -24.81 -17.67
N ILE A 51 -12.47 -24.18 -17.73
CA ILE A 51 -12.97 -23.51 -18.93
C ILE A 51 -12.02 -22.38 -19.34
N ARG A 52 -11.49 -21.60 -18.38
CA ARG A 52 -10.46 -20.58 -18.65
C ARG A 52 -9.27 -21.17 -19.39
N LEU A 53 -8.72 -22.29 -18.91
CA LEU A 53 -7.55 -22.92 -19.55
C LEU A 53 -7.85 -23.36 -20.99
N VAL A 54 -9.04 -23.91 -21.22
CA VAL A 54 -9.51 -24.30 -22.57
C VAL A 54 -9.72 -23.05 -23.44
N PHE A 55 -10.36 -22.01 -22.92
CA PHE A 55 -10.61 -20.75 -23.62
C PHE A 55 -9.32 -20.07 -24.03
N GLU A 56 -8.36 -19.91 -23.12
CA GLU A 56 -7.06 -19.30 -23.43
C GLU A 56 -6.31 -20.10 -24.50
N ARG A 57 -6.43 -21.43 -24.48
CA ARG A 57 -5.77 -22.31 -25.45
C ARG A 57 -6.38 -22.25 -26.84
N PHE A 58 -7.71 -22.33 -26.94
CA PHE A 58 -8.42 -22.53 -28.21
C PHE A 58 -9.06 -21.26 -28.80
N ILE A 59 -9.28 -20.22 -27.99
CA ILE A 59 -9.89 -18.96 -28.43
C ILE A 59 -8.89 -17.80 -28.27
N GLY A 60 -8.38 -17.59 -27.05
CA GLY A 60 -7.50 -16.47 -26.74
C GLY A 60 -6.24 -16.45 -27.60
N ARG A 61 -5.53 -17.59 -27.70
CA ARG A 61 -4.31 -17.72 -28.50
C ARG A 61 -4.53 -17.48 -30.00
N PRO A 62 -5.48 -18.16 -30.69
CA PRO A 62 -5.77 -17.87 -32.08
C PRO A 62 -6.15 -16.40 -32.34
N CYS A 63 -6.96 -15.79 -31.47
CA CYS A 63 -7.31 -14.37 -31.58
C CYS A 63 -6.08 -13.46 -31.45
N ALA A 64 -5.21 -13.72 -30.46
CA ALA A 64 -3.96 -12.97 -30.29
C ALA A 64 -3.04 -13.09 -31.51
N MET A 65 -2.94 -14.28 -32.10
CA MET A 65 -2.15 -14.51 -33.32
C MET A 65 -2.75 -13.80 -34.54
N GLY A 66 -4.08 -13.81 -34.69
CA GLY A 66 -4.78 -13.07 -35.74
C GLY A 66 -4.53 -11.56 -35.67
N LEU A 67 -4.41 -11.01 -34.45
CA LEU A 67 -4.03 -9.61 -34.21
C LEU A 67 -2.52 -9.34 -34.28
N LYS A 68 -1.71 -10.32 -34.70
CA LYS A 68 -0.24 -10.23 -34.81
C LYS A 68 0.44 -9.81 -33.49
N ILE A 69 -0.15 -10.15 -32.35
CA ILE A 69 0.48 -9.95 -31.04
C ILE A 69 1.68 -10.89 -30.96
N GLN A 70 2.86 -10.32 -30.68
CA GLN A 70 4.11 -11.09 -30.68
C GLN A 70 4.01 -12.24 -29.66
N ALA A 71 4.03 -13.48 -30.17
CA ALA A 71 4.08 -14.70 -29.37
C ALA A 71 5.49 -14.96 -28.79
N ASN A 72 6.49 -14.25 -29.31
CA ASN A 72 7.87 -14.34 -28.84
C ASN A 72 7.92 -13.74 -27.44
N GLY A 73 7.89 -14.62 -26.43
CA GLY A 73 8.26 -14.27 -25.08
C GLY A 73 9.68 -13.71 -25.03
N PRO A 74 10.09 -13.14 -23.89
CA PRO A 74 11.46 -12.65 -23.69
C PRO A 74 12.48 -13.70 -24.13
N GLN A 75 13.55 -13.24 -24.81
CA GLN A 75 14.58 -14.10 -25.40
C GLN A 75 15.04 -15.14 -24.38
N LYS A 76 14.99 -16.43 -24.77
CA LYS A 76 15.35 -17.49 -23.84
C LYS A 76 16.83 -17.38 -23.46
N ALA A 77 17.13 -17.42 -22.16
CA ALA A 77 18.50 -17.50 -21.68
C ALA A 77 19.11 -18.83 -22.15
N GLN A 78 20.39 -18.80 -22.49
CA GLN A 78 21.11 -19.99 -22.95
C GLN A 78 21.07 -21.09 -21.87
N PRO A 79 20.83 -22.36 -22.19
CA PRO A 79 20.81 -23.42 -21.18
C PRO A 79 22.14 -23.49 -20.41
N ASN A 80 22.11 -23.32 -19.09
CA ASN A 80 23.28 -23.45 -18.22
C ASN A 80 22.86 -23.97 -16.84
N ALA A 81 23.22 -25.22 -16.54
CA ALA A 81 22.79 -25.90 -15.31
C ALA A 81 23.33 -25.25 -14.03
N ILE A 82 24.52 -24.65 -14.09
CA ILE A 82 25.14 -23.99 -12.93
C ILE A 82 24.41 -22.68 -12.63
N LEU A 83 24.19 -21.84 -13.66
CA LEU A 83 23.44 -20.59 -13.50
C LEU A 83 22.00 -20.85 -13.09
N GLU A 84 21.35 -21.89 -13.63
CA GLU A 84 20.00 -22.30 -13.25
C GLU A 84 19.93 -22.77 -11.79
N LYS A 85 20.92 -23.54 -11.33
CA LYS A 85 21.01 -23.97 -9.92
C LYS A 85 21.18 -22.77 -8.99
N VAL A 86 22.01 -21.79 -9.35
CA VAL A 86 22.15 -20.57 -8.55
C VAL A 86 20.86 -19.74 -8.56
N PHE A 87 20.24 -19.60 -9.72
CA PHE A 87 19.01 -18.83 -9.90
C PHE A 87 17.84 -19.38 -9.07
N THR A 88 17.68 -20.71 -9.08
CA THR A 88 16.56 -21.40 -8.42
C THR A 88 16.80 -21.65 -6.94
N ALA A 89 18.03 -22.00 -6.53
CA ALA A 89 18.32 -22.45 -5.17
C ALA A 89 19.00 -21.40 -4.28
N ILE A 90 19.56 -20.32 -4.84
CA ILE A 90 20.35 -19.36 -4.07
C ILE A 90 19.83 -17.93 -4.19
N THR A 91 19.83 -17.35 -5.39
CA THR A 91 19.38 -15.96 -5.60
C THR A 91 19.06 -15.67 -7.07
N LYS A 92 17.99 -14.91 -7.29
CA LYS A 92 17.63 -14.32 -8.59
C LYS A 92 18.43 -13.04 -8.90
N HIS A 93 19.04 -12.43 -7.88
CA HIS A 93 19.82 -11.19 -7.95
C HIS A 93 21.20 -11.43 -7.32
N PRO A 94 22.12 -12.09 -8.05
CA PRO A 94 23.48 -12.30 -7.55
C PRO A 94 24.22 -10.96 -7.41
N ASP A 95 24.90 -10.82 -6.29
CA ASP A 95 25.83 -9.72 -5.99
C ASP A 95 27.13 -9.86 -6.78
N GLU A 96 27.93 -8.79 -6.80
CA GLU A 96 29.12 -8.67 -7.65
C GLU A 96 30.14 -9.79 -7.37
N LYS A 97 30.37 -10.13 -6.10
CA LYS A 97 31.25 -11.24 -5.69
C LYS A 97 30.80 -12.59 -6.25
N ARG A 98 29.49 -12.84 -6.29
CA ARG A 98 28.92 -14.08 -6.81
C ARG A 98 28.98 -14.15 -8.32
N LEU A 99 28.76 -13.02 -9.00
CA LEU A 99 28.93 -12.90 -10.44
C LEU A 99 30.39 -13.19 -10.86
N GLU A 100 31.37 -12.67 -10.12
CA GLU A 100 32.78 -12.98 -10.32
C GLU A 100 33.12 -14.46 -10.06
N GLY A 101 32.54 -15.05 -9.01
CA GLY A 101 32.69 -16.48 -8.74
C GLY A 101 32.14 -17.35 -9.86
N LEU A 102 30.95 -17.02 -10.38
CA LEU A 102 30.33 -17.71 -11.51
C LEU A 102 31.09 -17.51 -12.81
N SER A 103 31.65 -16.31 -13.03
CA SER A 103 32.51 -16.00 -14.17
C SER A 103 33.73 -16.91 -14.19
N LYS A 104 34.39 -17.09 -13.04
CA LYS A 104 35.54 -18.01 -12.92
C LYS A 104 35.15 -19.47 -13.14
N GLN A 105 33.98 -19.90 -12.65
CA GLN A 105 33.51 -21.28 -12.76
C GLN A 105 33.07 -21.66 -14.19
N LEU A 106 32.43 -20.72 -14.90
CA LEU A 106 31.83 -20.95 -16.21
C LEU A 106 32.70 -20.50 -17.38
N ASP A 107 33.78 -19.76 -17.10
CA ASP A 107 34.60 -19.08 -18.10
C ASP A 107 33.81 -18.11 -18.99
N TRP A 108 32.76 -17.52 -18.42
CA TRP A 108 31.95 -16.50 -19.07
C TRP A 108 32.33 -15.14 -18.53
N ASP A 109 32.26 -14.10 -19.35
CA ASP A 109 32.41 -12.75 -18.85
C ASP A 109 31.25 -12.39 -17.90
N VAL A 110 31.54 -11.56 -16.91
CA VAL A 110 30.56 -11.12 -15.90
C VAL A 110 29.33 -10.49 -16.55
N ARG A 111 29.47 -9.77 -17.68
CA ARG A 111 28.34 -9.14 -18.37
C ARG A 111 27.44 -10.16 -19.04
N THR A 112 27.97 -11.24 -19.59
CA THR A 112 27.20 -12.35 -20.16
C THR A 112 26.44 -13.09 -19.07
N ILE A 113 27.04 -13.29 -17.89
CA ILE A 113 26.33 -13.87 -16.74
C ILE A 113 25.24 -12.91 -16.24
N GLN A 114 25.53 -11.61 -16.09
CA GLN A 114 24.52 -10.60 -15.73
C GLN A 114 23.37 -10.57 -16.75
N ARG A 115 23.69 -10.61 -18.05
CA ARG A 115 22.73 -10.68 -19.14
C ARG A 115 21.91 -11.97 -19.08
N TRP A 116 22.54 -13.10 -18.74
CA TRP A 116 21.85 -14.36 -18.54
C TRP A 116 20.86 -14.27 -17.39
N PHE A 117 21.25 -13.76 -16.21
CA PHE A 117 20.35 -13.56 -15.08
C PHE A 117 19.21 -12.58 -15.43
N ARG A 118 19.51 -11.50 -16.16
CA ARG A 118 18.50 -10.56 -16.65
C ARG A 118 17.53 -11.22 -17.64
N GLN A 119 18.03 -12.00 -18.59
CA GLN A 119 17.21 -12.77 -19.52
C GLN A 119 16.38 -13.83 -18.81
N ARG A 120 16.95 -14.54 -17.83
CA ARG A 120 16.27 -15.59 -17.06
C ARG A 120 15.20 -15.05 -16.13
N ARG A 121 15.42 -13.90 -15.49
CA ARG A 121 14.37 -13.14 -14.77
C ARG A 121 13.27 -12.71 -15.74
N ASN A 122 13.66 -12.15 -16.89
CA ASN A 122 12.70 -11.76 -17.91
C ASN A 122 11.91 -12.96 -18.46
N GLN A 123 12.49 -14.16 -18.57
CA GLN A 123 11.78 -15.38 -18.97
C GLN A 123 10.66 -15.80 -17.99
N GLU A 124 10.75 -15.44 -16.71
CA GLU A 124 9.66 -15.65 -15.75
C GLU A 124 8.53 -14.64 -15.93
N LYS A 125 8.77 -13.56 -16.69
CA LYS A 125 7.75 -12.56 -16.97
C LYS A 125 6.74 -13.12 -17.97
N PRO A 126 5.45 -13.01 -17.67
CA PRO A 126 4.37 -13.43 -18.56
C PRO A 126 4.45 -12.67 -19.88
N SER A 127 4.38 -13.39 -20.99
CA SER A 127 4.37 -12.80 -22.33
C SER A 127 3.16 -11.87 -22.52
N THR A 128 3.30 -10.86 -23.40
CA THR A 128 2.17 -9.99 -23.80
C THR A 128 0.98 -10.80 -24.33
N LEU A 129 1.25 -11.91 -25.01
CA LEU A 129 0.24 -12.85 -25.48
C LEU A 129 -0.54 -13.49 -24.31
N ALA A 130 0.15 -13.92 -23.25
CA ALA A 130 -0.51 -14.48 -22.06
C ALA A 130 -1.40 -13.43 -21.38
N ARG A 131 -0.91 -12.19 -21.23
CA ARG A 131 -1.68 -11.07 -20.65
C ARG A 131 -2.92 -10.72 -21.48
N PHE A 132 -2.80 -10.78 -22.81
CA PHE A 132 -3.94 -10.60 -23.71
C PHE A 132 -4.97 -11.71 -23.53
N CYS A 133 -4.55 -12.98 -23.47
CA CYS A 133 -5.46 -14.10 -23.28
C CYS A 133 -6.19 -14.02 -21.92
N GLU A 134 -5.47 -13.67 -20.86
CA GLU A 134 -6.03 -13.45 -19.52
C GLU A 134 -7.06 -12.30 -19.53
N SER A 135 -6.74 -11.18 -20.17
CA SER A 135 -7.67 -10.03 -20.27
C SER A 135 -8.89 -10.36 -21.12
N MET A 136 -8.71 -11.15 -22.19
CA MET A 136 -9.80 -11.58 -23.07
C MET A 136 -10.75 -12.55 -22.37
N TRP A 137 -10.24 -13.45 -21.54
CA TRP A 137 -11.07 -14.32 -20.70
C TRP A 137 -11.93 -13.49 -19.74
N ARG A 138 -11.31 -12.58 -18.98
CA ARG A 138 -12.02 -11.68 -18.07
C ARG A 138 -13.04 -10.83 -18.79
N PHE A 139 -12.68 -10.21 -19.91
CA PHE A 139 -13.59 -9.45 -20.76
C PHE A 139 -14.81 -10.26 -21.18
N THR A 140 -14.61 -11.50 -21.62
CA THR A 140 -15.71 -12.37 -22.08
C THR A 140 -16.66 -12.70 -20.94
N PHE A 141 -16.13 -13.04 -19.76
CA PHE A 141 -16.93 -13.32 -18.58
C PHE A 141 -17.69 -12.08 -18.10
N TYR A 142 -17.00 -10.96 -17.90
CA TYR A 142 -17.62 -9.70 -17.45
C TYR A 142 -18.69 -9.22 -18.43
N LEU A 143 -18.46 -9.34 -19.74
CA LEU A 143 -19.46 -8.98 -20.74
C LEU A 143 -20.69 -9.89 -20.65
N TYR A 144 -20.49 -11.20 -20.51
CA TYR A 144 -21.59 -12.14 -20.35
C TYR A 144 -22.42 -11.80 -19.11
N ILE A 145 -21.77 -11.69 -17.95
CA ILE A 145 -22.45 -11.56 -16.68
C ILE A 145 -23.11 -10.18 -16.51
N PHE A 146 -22.46 -9.11 -16.96
CA PHE A 146 -23.04 -7.77 -16.98
C PHE A 146 -24.28 -7.73 -17.89
N THR A 147 -24.22 -8.32 -19.09
CA THR A 147 -25.39 -8.34 -19.99
C THR A 147 -26.53 -9.21 -19.45
N TYR A 148 -26.22 -10.27 -18.70
CA TYR A 148 -27.20 -11.04 -17.96
C TYR A 148 -27.84 -10.18 -16.85
N GLY A 149 -27.02 -9.57 -15.99
CA GLY A 149 -27.46 -8.71 -14.88
C GLY A 149 -28.35 -7.56 -15.33
N VAL A 150 -28.00 -6.85 -16.42
CA VAL A 150 -28.82 -5.77 -16.97
C VAL A 150 -30.16 -6.29 -17.52
N ARG A 151 -30.18 -7.41 -18.23
CA ARG A 151 -31.43 -8.00 -18.77
C ARG A 151 -32.37 -8.45 -17.66
N PHE A 152 -31.80 -9.02 -16.60
CA PHE A 152 -32.53 -9.44 -15.41
C PHE A 152 -33.08 -8.23 -14.64
N LEU A 153 -32.21 -7.30 -14.22
CA LEU A 153 -32.57 -6.15 -13.39
C LEU A 153 -33.58 -5.20 -14.06
N LYS A 154 -33.57 -5.09 -15.39
CA LYS A 154 -34.58 -4.29 -16.10
C LYS A 154 -36.02 -4.74 -15.82
N LYS A 155 -36.21 -6.01 -15.48
CA LYS A 155 -37.53 -6.60 -15.17
C LYS A 155 -37.91 -6.44 -13.69
N THR A 156 -37.02 -5.98 -12.83
CA THR A 156 -37.23 -5.95 -11.38
C THR A 156 -37.57 -4.54 -10.90
N ALA A 157 -38.45 -4.44 -9.90
CA ALA A 157 -38.88 -3.14 -9.37
C ALA A 157 -37.75 -2.40 -8.64
N TRP A 158 -36.86 -3.15 -7.98
CA TRP A 158 -35.78 -2.60 -7.16
C TRP A 158 -34.64 -1.95 -7.95
N LEU A 159 -34.58 -2.13 -9.27
CA LEU A 159 -33.69 -1.34 -10.12
C LEU A 159 -34.11 0.14 -10.16
N TRP A 160 -35.42 0.39 -10.13
CA TRP A 160 -36.01 1.73 -10.32
C TRP A 160 -36.35 2.41 -9.00
N ASN A 161 -36.69 1.62 -7.97
CA ASN A 161 -36.95 2.11 -6.62
C ASN A 161 -36.20 1.24 -5.60
N THR A 162 -35.14 1.79 -5.00
CA THR A 162 -34.26 1.04 -4.10
C THR A 162 -34.95 0.56 -2.82
N LYS A 163 -36.05 1.20 -2.37
CA LYS A 163 -36.86 0.77 -1.22
C LYS A 163 -37.45 -0.64 -1.39
N GLU A 164 -37.71 -1.05 -2.63
CA GLU A 164 -38.16 -2.40 -2.98
C GLU A 164 -37.11 -3.49 -2.65
N CYS A 165 -35.86 -3.11 -2.38
CA CYS A 165 -34.88 -4.04 -1.82
C CYS A 165 -35.26 -4.51 -0.41
N TRP A 166 -36.01 -3.70 0.34
CA TRP A 166 -36.24 -3.89 1.78
C TRP A 166 -37.69 -4.18 2.13
N TYR A 167 -38.64 -3.86 1.25
CA TYR A 167 -40.03 -4.26 1.49
C TYR A 167 -40.17 -5.78 1.56
N ASN A 168 -40.92 -6.24 2.55
CA ASN A 168 -41.06 -7.66 2.91
C ASN A 168 -39.75 -8.37 3.26
N TYR A 169 -38.65 -7.65 3.48
CA TYR A 169 -37.40 -8.25 3.97
C TYR A 169 -37.58 -8.74 5.42
N PRO A 170 -37.11 -9.94 5.79
CA PRO A 170 -36.32 -10.90 5.00
C PRO A 170 -37.14 -11.99 4.29
N TYR A 171 -38.47 -11.88 4.22
CA TYR A 171 -39.39 -12.84 3.55
C TYR A 171 -39.48 -12.64 2.04
N GLN A 172 -38.34 -12.50 1.38
CA GLN A 172 -38.25 -12.32 -0.07
C GLN A 172 -37.89 -13.66 -0.73
N PRO A 173 -38.76 -14.23 -1.58
CA PRO A 173 -38.44 -15.48 -2.28
C PRO A 173 -37.24 -15.34 -3.21
N LEU A 174 -36.36 -16.33 -3.18
CA LEU A 174 -35.26 -16.51 -4.11
C LEU A 174 -35.79 -16.99 -5.45
N THR A 175 -35.59 -16.20 -6.49
CA THR A 175 -35.87 -16.62 -7.87
C THR A 175 -34.67 -17.36 -8.46
N VAL A 176 -34.92 -18.23 -9.44
CA VAL A 176 -33.87 -18.96 -10.17
C VAL A 176 -32.87 -17.98 -10.81
N ASP A 177 -33.35 -16.85 -11.32
CA ASP A 177 -32.49 -15.85 -11.95
C ASP A 177 -31.49 -15.22 -10.96
N ILE A 178 -31.94 -14.92 -9.72
CA ILE A 178 -31.10 -14.38 -8.65
C ILE A 178 -30.11 -15.45 -8.20
N HIS A 179 -30.57 -16.68 -7.99
CA HIS A 179 -29.71 -17.80 -7.59
C HIS A 179 -28.59 -18.02 -8.61
N TYR A 180 -28.94 -18.13 -9.90
CA TYR A 180 -27.97 -18.28 -10.98
C TYR A 180 -26.95 -17.14 -11.00
N TYR A 181 -27.42 -15.89 -10.88
CA TYR A 181 -26.53 -14.71 -10.87
C TYR A 181 -25.51 -14.80 -9.73
N TYR A 182 -25.98 -15.04 -8.50
CA TYR A 182 -25.14 -15.09 -7.30
C TYR A 182 -24.12 -16.22 -7.33
N ILE A 183 -24.57 -17.45 -7.66
CA ILE A 183 -23.68 -18.61 -7.68
C ILE A 183 -22.61 -18.44 -8.75
N LEU A 184 -22.98 -17.92 -9.93
CA LEU A 184 -22.03 -17.72 -11.02
C LEU A 184 -21.01 -16.61 -10.70
N GLU A 185 -21.46 -15.48 -10.15
CA GLU A 185 -20.58 -14.38 -9.72
C GLU A 185 -19.60 -14.84 -8.63
N LEU A 186 -20.13 -15.48 -7.58
CA LEU A 186 -19.31 -15.99 -6.47
C LEU A 186 -18.27 -17.00 -6.96
N SER A 187 -18.66 -17.92 -7.85
CA SER A 187 -17.77 -18.92 -8.43
C SER A 187 -16.64 -18.28 -9.22
N PHE A 188 -16.94 -17.24 -9.99
CA PHE A 188 -15.93 -16.52 -10.75
C PHE A 188 -14.96 -15.77 -9.83
N TYR A 189 -15.45 -15.04 -8.82
CA TYR A 189 -14.58 -14.36 -7.86
C TYR A 189 -13.74 -15.33 -7.02
N LEU A 190 -14.27 -16.50 -6.65
CA LEU A 190 -13.48 -17.57 -6.03
C LEU A 190 -12.39 -18.07 -6.99
N SER A 191 -12.72 -18.29 -8.27
CA SER A 191 -11.73 -18.71 -9.28
C SER A 191 -10.61 -17.67 -9.45
N LEU A 192 -10.93 -16.38 -9.39
CA LEU A 192 -9.97 -15.27 -9.43
C LEU A 192 -9.13 -15.19 -8.16
N LEU A 193 -9.71 -15.43 -6.98
CA LEU A 193 -8.98 -15.46 -5.71
C LEU A 193 -7.89 -16.53 -5.73
N PHE A 194 -8.20 -17.73 -6.24
CA PHE A 194 -7.21 -18.80 -6.41
C PHE A 194 -6.20 -18.48 -7.51
N SER A 195 -6.67 -17.99 -8.67
CA SER A 195 -5.77 -17.67 -9.78
C SER A 195 -4.81 -16.54 -9.44
N GLN A 196 -5.14 -15.64 -8.52
CA GLN A 196 -4.26 -14.55 -8.09
C GLN A 196 -2.93 -15.02 -7.47
N PHE A 197 -2.85 -16.26 -6.96
CA PHE A 197 -1.60 -16.84 -6.48
C PHE A 197 -0.69 -17.37 -7.59
N THR A 198 -1.28 -17.73 -8.74
CA THR A 198 -0.58 -18.21 -9.94
C THR A 198 -0.39 -17.13 -11.00
N ASP A 199 -1.28 -16.15 -11.02
CA ASP A 199 -1.28 -15.00 -11.91
C ASP A 199 -0.16 -14.01 -11.50
N ILE A 200 0.10 -13.08 -12.40
CA ILE A 200 1.19 -12.12 -12.33
C ILE A 200 1.03 -11.23 -11.09
N ARG A 201 1.98 -11.31 -10.14
CA ARG A 201 1.97 -10.45 -8.95
C ARG A 201 2.22 -8.99 -9.33
N ARG A 202 1.21 -8.14 -9.08
CA ARG A 202 1.23 -6.69 -9.31
C ARG A 202 1.58 -5.93 -8.03
N LYS A 203 2.05 -4.67 -8.16
CA LYS A 203 2.45 -3.83 -7.02
C LYS A 203 1.31 -3.56 -6.03
N ASP A 204 0.07 -3.69 -6.47
CA ASP A 204 -1.15 -3.57 -5.66
C ASP A 204 -1.72 -4.93 -5.22
N PHE A 205 -0.90 -6.00 -5.19
CA PHE A 205 -1.34 -7.35 -4.82
C PHE A 205 -2.15 -7.39 -3.52
N LEU A 206 -1.66 -6.76 -2.45
CA LEU A 206 -2.34 -6.78 -1.15
C LEU A 206 -3.68 -6.04 -1.19
N ILE A 207 -3.76 -4.91 -1.90
CA ILE A 207 -4.98 -4.11 -2.02
C ILE A 207 -6.02 -4.86 -2.87
N MET A 208 -5.59 -5.46 -3.99
CA MET A 208 -6.46 -6.29 -4.83
C MET A 208 -6.90 -7.57 -4.11
N PHE A 209 -6.03 -8.17 -3.29
CA PHE A 209 -6.40 -9.33 -2.48
C PHE A 209 -7.44 -8.97 -1.41
N LEU A 210 -7.23 -7.86 -0.68
CA LEU A 210 -8.20 -7.35 0.29
C LEU A 210 -9.55 -7.05 -0.37
N HIS A 211 -9.54 -6.49 -1.58
CA HIS A 211 -10.75 -6.29 -2.38
C HIS A 211 -11.49 -7.60 -2.67
N HIS A 212 -10.81 -8.63 -3.17
CA HIS A 212 -11.45 -9.93 -3.47
C HIS A 212 -12.03 -10.58 -2.21
N VAL A 213 -11.32 -10.50 -1.08
CA VAL A 213 -11.84 -10.99 0.20
C VAL A 213 -13.10 -10.20 0.60
N ALA A 214 -13.09 -8.88 0.45
CA ALA A 214 -14.24 -8.03 0.75
C ALA A 214 -15.43 -8.31 -0.19
N THR A 215 -15.22 -8.47 -1.50
CA THR A 215 -16.29 -8.76 -2.46
C THR A 215 -16.88 -10.15 -2.27
N ILE A 216 -16.06 -11.18 -2.08
CA ILE A 216 -16.52 -12.54 -1.77
C ILE A 216 -17.32 -12.56 -0.46
N SER A 217 -16.83 -11.82 0.56
CA SER A 217 -17.55 -11.67 1.83
C SER A 217 -18.89 -10.97 1.61
N LEU A 218 -18.93 -9.87 0.85
CA LEU A 218 -20.17 -9.13 0.56
C LEU A 218 -21.21 -9.99 -0.18
N ILE A 219 -20.81 -10.72 -1.22
CA ILE A 219 -21.70 -11.63 -1.98
C ILE A 219 -22.24 -12.74 -1.06
N THR A 220 -21.36 -13.32 -0.24
CA THR A 220 -21.74 -14.39 0.72
C THR A 220 -22.70 -13.86 1.78
N PHE A 221 -22.37 -12.74 2.42
CA PHE A 221 -23.21 -12.12 3.45
C PHE A 221 -24.55 -11.68 2.87
N SER A 222 -24.60 -11.04 1.70
CA SER A 222 -25.87 -10.60 1.13
C SER A 222 -26.76 -11.78 0.73
N TYR A 223 -26.19 -12.90 0.31
CA TYR A 223 -26.95 -14.11 0.01
C TYR A 223 -27.51 -14.76 1.29
N VAL A 224 -26.64 -15.05 2.28
CA VAL A 224 -27.01 -15.74 3.52
C VAL A 224 -28.04 -14.96 4.34
N ASN A 225 -27.97 -13.62 4.35
CA ASN A 225 -28.94 -12.78 5.05
C ASN A 225 -30.17 -12.44 4.21
N ASN A 226 -30.35 -13.06 3.03
CA ASN A 226 -31.40 -12.73 2.07
C ASN A 226 -31.46 -11.24 1.65
N MET A 227 -30.35 -10.52 1.68
CA MET A 227 -30.21 -9.18 1.10
C MET A 227 -29.95 -9.27 -0.42
N ALA A 228 -30.56 -10.26 -1.07
CA ALA A 228 -30.19 -10.68 -2.41
C ALA A 228 -30.46 -9.56 -3.44
N ARG A 229 -31.60 -8.88 -3.30
CA ARG A 229 -32.02 -7.77 -4.19
C ARG A 229 -30.98 -6.66 -4.27
N VAL A 230 -30.56 -6.10 -3.13
CA VAL A 230 -29.55 -5.03 -3.13
C VAL A 230 -28.20 -5.54 -3.62
N GLY A 231 -27.81 -6.78 -3.29
CA GLY A 231 -26.55 -7.31 -3.80
C GLY A 231 -26.56 -7.53 -5.33
N THR A 232 -27.71 -7.81 -5.96
CA THR A 232 -27.77 -7.82 -7.44
C THR A 232 -27.50 -6.44 -8.06
N LEU A 233 -27.93 -5.36 -7.39
CA LEU A 233 -27.61 -3.99 -7.82
C LEU A 233 -26.12 -3.69 -7.62
N VAL A 234 -25.56 -4.10 -6.49
CA VAL A 234 -24.12 -3.98 -6.21
C VAL A 234 -23.32 -4.68 -7.31
N MET A 235 -23.55 -5.98 -7.56
CA MET A 235 -22.81 -6.74 -8.59
C MET A 235 -22.92 -6.08 -9.97
N CYS A 236 -24.14 -5.78 -10.43
CA CYS A 236 -24.33 -5.19 -11.76
C CYS A 236 -23.68 -3.81 -11.92
N LEU A 237 -23.73 -2.96 -10.88
CA LEU A 237 -23.05 -1.67 -10.89
C LEU A 237 -21.53 -1.85 -10.99
N HIS A 238 -21.00 -2.95 -10.43
CA HIS A 238 -19.57 -3.22 -10.45
C HIS A 238 -19.02 -3.74 -11.77
N ASP A 239 -19.73 -4.65 -12.42
CA ASP A 239 -19.22 -5.32 -13.63
C ASP A 239 -19.16 -4.39 -14.85
N ALA A 240 -19.94 -3.30 -14.85
CA ALA A 240 -20.04 -2.36 -15.97
C ALA A 240 -18.68 -1.76 -16.39
N ALA A 241 -17.87 -1.34 -15.41
CA ALA A 241 -16.57 -0.73 -15.66
C ALA A 241 -15.50 -1.77 -16.03
N ASP A 242 -15.64 -3.00 -15.54
CA ASP A 242 -14.66 -4.08 -15.73
C ASP A 242 -14.59 -4.53 -17.20
N VAL A 243 -15.73 -4.51 -17.91
CA VAL A 243 -15.77 -4.75 -19.37
C VAL A 243 -14.88 -3.74 -20.12
N LEU A 244 -14.95 -2.45 -19.78
CA LEU A 244 -14.22 -1.42 -20.50
C LEU A 244 -12.71 -1.45 -20.21
N ILE A 245 -12.30 -1.72 -18.97
CA ILE A 245 -10.87 -1.78 -18.63
C ILE A 245 -10.18 -3.01 -19.22
N GLU A 246 -10.85 -4.17 -19.24
CA GLU A 246 -10.28 -5.37 -19.88
C GLU A 246 -10.20 -5.18 -21.41
N ALA A 247 -11.18 -4.53 -22.03
CA ALA A 247 -11.11 -4.14 -23.44
C ALA A 247 -9.96 -3.15 -23.72
N ALA A 248 -9.75 -2.15 -22.86
CA ALA A 248 -8.65 -1.20 -22.99
C ALA A 248 -7.28 -1.90 -22.91
N LYS A 249 -7.11 -2.86 -21.98
CA LYS A 249 -5.89 -3.69 -21.88
C LYS A 249 -5.67 -4.50 -23.15
N MET A 250 -6.70 -5.15 -23.67
CA MET A 250 -6.61 -5.89 -24.94
C MET A 250 -6.17 -4.99 -26.09
N ALA A 251 -6.75 -3.79 -26.23
CA ALA A 251 -6.36 -2.82 -27.25
C ALA A 251 -4.91 -2.34 -27.09
N ASN A 252 -4.45 -2.13 -25.85
CA ASN A 252 -3.07 -1.79 -25.54
C ASN A 252 -2.09 -2.91 -25.98
N TYR A 253 -2.40 -4.17 -25.66
CA TYR A 253 -1.57 -5.32 -26.05
C TYR A 253 -1.56 -5.55 -27.57
N ALA A 254 -2.65 -5.22 -28.25
CA ALA A 254 -2.74 -5.21 -29.71
C ALA A 254 -2.04 -3.98 -30.36
N LYS A 255 -1.49 -3.06 -29.57
CA LYS A 255 -0.85 -1.80 -30.02
C LYS A 255 -1.81 -0.84 -30.74
N CYS A 256 -3.12 -0.96 -30.49
CA CYS A 256 -4.15 -0.06 -31.02
C CYS A 256 -4.35 1.14 -30.09
N GLN A 257 -3.39 2.08 -30.07
CA GLN A 257 -3.34 3.14 -29.04
C GLN A 257 -4.56 4.08 -29.04
N ILE A 258 -5.12 4.41 -30.20
CA ILE A 258 -6.31 5.29 -30.30
C ILE A 258 -7.51 4.62 -29.60
N LEU A 259 -7.77 3.36 -29.93
CA LEU A 259 -8.84 2.58 -29.32
C LEU A 259 -8.60 2.36 -27.82
N CYS A 260 -7.36 2.06 -27.42
CA CYS A 260 -6.98 1.96 -26.01
C CYS A 260 -7.29 3.24 -25.24
N ASN A 261 -6.89 4.40 -25.76
CA ASN A 261 -7.11 5.69 -25.10
C ASN A 261 -8.61 6.01 -25.00
N LEU A 262 -9.38 5.75 -26.06
CA LEU A 262 -10.83 5.93 -26.07
C LEU A 262 -11.52 5.03 -25.05
N LEU A 263 -11.19 3.73 -25.03
CA LEU A 263 -11.75 2.76 -24.07
C LEU A 263 -11.36 3.13 -22.63
N PHE A 264 -10.12 3.56 -22.40
CA PHE A 264 -9.67 4.00 -21.09
C PHE A 264 -10.39 5.27 -20.62
N ALA A 265 -10.64 6.23 -21.51
CA ALA A 265 -11.41 7.42 -21.18
C ALA A 265 -12.87 7.09 -20.82
N MET A 266 -13.52 6.22 -21.61
CA MET A 266 -14.87 5.73 -21.30
C MET A 266 -14.90 4.98 -19.96
N PHE A 267 -13.91 4.11 -19.72
CA PHE A 267 -13.72 3.43 -18.44
C PHE A 267 -13.61 4.43 -17.29
N ALA A 268 -12.75 5.45 -17.41
CA ALA A 268 -12.54 6.42 -16.34
C ALA A 268 -13.83 7.19 -16.00
N ILE A 269 -14.57 7.63 -17.01
CA ILE A 269 -15.86 8.32 -16.82
C ILE A 269 -16.88 7.39 -16.16
N LEU A 270 -17.01 6.15 -16.66
CA LEU A 270 -17.97 5.18 -16.14
C LEU A 270 -17.61 4.76 -14.71
N PHE A 271 -16.33 4.50 -14.43
CA PHE A 271 -15.84 4.14 -13.10
C PHE A 271 -16.11 5.27 -12.10
N ILE A 272 -15.71 6.51 -12.41
CA ILE A 272 -15.90 7.62 -11.48
C ILE A 272 -17.40 7.88 -11.22
N SER A 273 -18.23 7.91 -12.27
CA SER A 273 -19.67 8.17 -12.12
C SER A 273 -20.39 7.04 -11.37
N SER A 274 -20.11 5.77 -11.68
CA SER A 274 -20.70 4.63 -10.98
C SER A 274 -20.23 4.51 -9.52
N ARG A 275 -18.93 4.75 -9.24
CA ARG A 275 -18.34 4.53 -7.90
C ARG A 275 -18.44 5.71 -6.94
N LEU A 276 -18.35 6.94 -7.43
CA LEU A 276 -18.39 8.14 -6.57
C LEU A 276 -19.73 8.87 -6.66
N GLY A 277 -20.52 8.60 -7.69
CA GLY A 277 -21.89 9.11 -7.82
C GLY A 277 -22.91 8.07 -7.40
N VAL A 278 -23.17 7.09 -8.27
CA VAL A 278 -24.29 6.14 -8.11
C VAL A 278 -24.15 5.29 -6.85
N TYR A 279 -22.98 4.69 -6.60
CA TYR A 279 -22.79 3.81 -5.44
C TYR A 279 -23.08 4.50 -4.09
N PRO A 280 -22.47 5.66 -3.73
CA PRO A 280 -22.78 6.28 -2.45
C PRO A 280 -24.19 6.88 -2.38
N LEU A 281 -24.70 7.45 -3.47
CA LEU A 281 -26.00 8.13 -3.48
C LEU A 281 -27.19 7.16 -3.55
N TRP A 282 -27.03 6.01 -4.18
CA TRP A 282 -28.10 4.99 -4.28
C TRP A 282 -27.85 3.80 -3.38
N ILE A 283 -26.70 3.10 -3.55
CA ILE A 283 -26.44 1.84 -2.85
C ILE A 283 -26.17 2.07 -1.35
N LEU A 284 -25.21 2.92 -0.99
CA LEU A 284 -24.96 3.20 0.43
C LEU A 284 -26.16 3.91 1.07
N ASN A 285 -26.85 4.78 0.33
CA ASN A 285 -28.04 5.43 0.85
C ASN A 285 -29.14 4.42 1.20
N THR A 286 -29.40 3.46 0.30
CA THR A 286 -30.44 2.45 0.53
C THR A 286 -30.06 1.47 1.65
N THR A 287 -28.78 1.07 1.77
CA THR A 287 -28.34 0.12 2.80
C THR A 287 -28.08 0.73 4.17
N LEU A 288 -27.80 2.04 4.25
CA LEU A 288 -27.57 2.74 5.53
C LEU A 288 -28.82 3.41 6.08
N PHE A 289 -29.65 4.02 5.21
CA PHE A 289 -30.79 4.83 5.64
C PHE A 289 -32.13 4.15 5.35
N GLU A 290 -32.41 3.76 4.11
CA GLU A 290 -33.73 3.19 3.75
C GLU A 290 -33.97 1.85 4.47
N SER A 291 -32.97 0.96 4.50
CA SER A 291 -33.09 -0.29 5.24
C SER A 291 -33.22 -0.08 6.75
N TRP A 292 -32.58 0.97 7.29
CA TRP A 292 -32.72 1.29 8.72
C TRP A 292 -34.15 1.71 9.02
N GLU A 293 -34.74 2.56 8.18
CA GLU A 293 -36.12 3.02 8.34
C GLU A 293 -37.13 1.88 8.23
N ILE A 294 -36.93 0.96 7.28
CA ILE A 294 -37.89 -0.12 6.97
C ILE A 294 -37.72 -1.34 7.88
N VAL A 295 -36.48 -1.79 8.11
CA VAL A 295 -36.16 -3.05 8.80
C VAL A 295 -35.64 -2.81 10.21
N GLY A 296 -34.91 -1.72 10.42
CA GLY A 296 -34.17 -1.45 11.64
C GLY A 296 -32.79 -2.14 11.69
N PRO A 297 -31.89 -1.68 12.58
CA PRO A 297 -30.54 -2.21 12.67
C PRO A 297 -30.46 -3.51 13.46
N TYR A 298 -29.56 -4.40 13.03
CA TYR A 298 -29.18 -5.64 13.74
C TYR A 298 -27.69 -5.95 13.45
N PRO A 299 -27.03 -6.87 14.17
CA PRO A 299 -25.57 -7.01 14.11
C PRO A 299 -24.99 -7.30 12.71
N SER A 300 -25.54 -8.27 11.96
CA SER A 300 -25.08 -8.60 10.61
C SER A 300 -25.26 -7.44 9.62
N TRP A 301 -26.32 -6.63 9.78
CA TRP A 301 -26.52 -5.39 9.01
C TRP A 301 -25.36 -4.40 9.17
N TRP A 302 -24.79 -4.26 10.38
CA TRP A 302 -23.61 -3.42 10.61
C TRP A 302 -22.37 -3.96 9.91
N VAL A 303 -22.16 -5.28 9.93
CA VAL A 303 -21.02 -5.91 9.25
C VAL A 303 -21.11 -5.71 7.74
N PHE A 304 -22.30 -5.93 7.15
CA PHE A 304 -22.53 -5.72 5.73
C PHE A 304 -22.24 -4.27 5.31
N ASN A 305 -22.79 -3.29 6.04
CA ASN A 305 -22.56 -1.88 5.75
C ASN A 305 -21.10 -1.45 5.97
N LEU A 306 -20.41 -1.99 6.98
CA LEU A 306 -18.98 -1.74 7.18
C LEU A 306 -18.15 -2.22 5.98
N LEU A 307 -18.47 -3.40 5.44
CA LEU A 307 -17.82 -3.93 4.24
C LEU A 307 -18.11 -3.06 3.00
N LEU A 308 -19.34 -2.56 2.84
CA LEU A 308 -19.70 -1.63 1.75
C LEU A 308 -18.98 -0.27 1.86
N ILE A 309 -18.78 0.24 3.08
CA ILE A 309 -18.01 1.46 3.34
C ILE A 309 -16.53 1.23 3.06
N LEU A 310 -15.97 0.09 3.49
CA LEU A 310 -14.60 -0.30 3.16
C LEU A 310 -14.41 -0.32 1.63
N LEU A 311 -15.35 -0.92 0.91
CA LEU A 311 -15.33 -0.94 -0.56
C LEU A 311 -15.35 0.48 -1.15
N GLN A 312 -16.11 1.42 -0.57
CA GLN A 312 -16.12 2.82 -1.00
C GLN A 312 -14.79 3.55 -0.78
N LEU A 313 -14.07 3.25 0.30
CA LEU A 313 -12.73 3.80 0.53
C LEU A 313 -11.75 3.30 -0.54
N LEU A 314 -11.83 2.01 -0.90
CA LEU A 314 -11.03 1.44 -1.99
C LEU A 314 -11.39 2.09 -3.34
N HIS A 315 -12.67 2.34 -3.62
CA HIS A 315 -13.09 3.07 -4.81
C HIS A 315 -12.51 4.48 -4.88
N SER A 316 -12.55 5.21 -3.77
CA SER A 316 -11.97 6.57 -3.67
C SER A 316 -10.48 6.55 -3.97
N PHE A 317 -9.76 5.57 -3.44
CA PHE A 317 -8.33 5.36 -3.71
C PHE A 317 -8.06 5.07 -5.19
N TRP A 318 -8.80 4.18 -5.83
CA TRP A 318 -8.61 3.88 -7.25
C TRP A 318 -9.03 5.01 -8.17
N SER A 319 -10.10 5.74 -7.84
CA SER A 319 -10.50 6.95 -8.58
C SER A 319 -9.39 7.99 -8.56
N TYR A 320 -8.73 8.20 -7.41
CA TYR A 320 -7.54 9.06 -7.32
C TYR A 320 -6.43 8.60 -8.27
N LEU A 321 -6.13 7.30 -8.34
CA LEU A 321 -5.12 6.77 -9.25
C LEU A 321 -5.50 6.97 -10.72
N ILE A 322 -6.77 6.73 -11.08
CA ILE A 322 -7.26 6.91 -12.46
C ILE A 322 -7.14 8.37 -12.88
N VAL A 323 -7.56 9.31 -12.02
CA VAL A 323 -7.44 10.76 -12.28
C VAL A 323 -5.98 11.17 -12.40
N LYS A 324 -5.11 10.68 -11.52
CA LYS A 324 -3.66 10.94 -11.59
C LYS A 324 -3.07 10.48 -12.93
N THR A 325 -3.38 9.26 -13.38
CA THR A 325 -2.90 8.73 -14.66
C THR A 325 -3.46 9.51 -15.85
N ALA A 326 -4.74 9.92 -15.80
CA ALA A 326 -5.35 10.75 -16.84
C ALA A 326 -4.66 12.12 -16.94
N CYS A 327 -4.45 12.82 -15.81
CA CYS A 327 -3.76 14.10 -15.77
C CYS A 327 -2.32 14.00 -16.28
N GLN A 328 -1.57 12.97 -15.87
CA GLN A 328 -0.21 12.74 -16.35
C GLN A 328 -0.15 12.51 -17.87
N THR A 329 -1.13 11.79 -18.42
CA THR A 329 -1.24 11.53 -19.86
C THR A 329 -1.50 12.82 -20.64
N ILE A 330 -2.38 13.69 -20.14
CA ILE A 330 -2.68 14.99 -20.75
C ILE A 330 -1.47 15.92 -20.69
N SER A 331 -0.73 15.94 -19.57
CA SER A 331 0.44 16.82 -19.41
C SER A 331 1.67 16.39 -20.23
N LYS A 332 1.83 15.10 -20.57
CA LYS A 332 3.04 14.57 -21.23
C LYS A 332 2.85 14.15 -22.69
N GLY A 333 1.64 14.25 -23.26
CA GLY A 333 1.36 13.96 -24.67
C GLY A 333 1.59 12.51 -25.13
N LYS A 334 1.91 11.59 -24.22
CA LYS A 334 1.99 10.14 -24.42
C LYS A 334 1.53 9.44 -23.15
N VAL A 335 0.77 8.36 -23.30
CA VAL A 335 0.52 7.40 -22.23
C VAL A 335 1.87 6.79 -21.86
N SER A 336 2.52 7.33 -20.83
CA SER A 336 3.64 6.65 -20.19
C SER A 336 3.11 5.40 -19.52
N LYS A 337 3.85 4.29 -19.66
CA LYS A 337 3.61 2.98 -19.01
C LYS A 337 2.87 3.15 -17.68
N ASP A 338 1.74 2.47 -17.56
CA ASP A 338 0.93 2.39 -16.34
C ASP A 338 1.85 2.13 -15.12
N ASP A 339 1.89 3.07 -14.17
CA ASP A 339 2.67 2.94 -12.92
C ASP A 339 2.22 1.73 -12.07
N ARG A 340 1.05 1.16 -12.39
CA ARG A 340 0.48 -0.05 -11.76
C ARG A 340 0.95 -1.35 -12.43
N SER A 341 1.70 -1.27 -13.53
CA SER A 341 2.23 -2.43 -14.24
C SER A 341 3.58 -2.91 -13.68
N ASP A 342 3.54 -4.15 -13.18
CA ASP A 342 4.62 -5.08 -12.85
C ASP A 342 5.69 -4.67 -11.82
N ILE A 343 5.88 -5.55 -10.84
CA ILE A 343 6.86 -5.43 -9.74
C ILE A 343 8.33 -5.44 -10.23
N GLU A 344 8.62 -5.72 -11.50
CA GLU A 344 10.00 -5.88 -11.97
C GLU A 344 10.37 -5.10 -13.25
N SER A 345 9.56 -4.13 -13.70
CA SER A 345 9.89 -3.36 -14.92
C SER A 345 10.61 -2.04 -14.66
N SER A 346 10.67 -1.51 -13.44
CA SER A 346 11.15 -0.12 -13.22
C SER A 346 12.59 0.01 -12.73
N SER A 347 13.39 -1.06 -12.66
CA SER A 347 14.81 -0.96 -12.26
C SER A 347 15.81 -1.01 -13.42
N ASP A 348 15.39 -1.33 -14.65
CA ASP A 348 16.33 -1.77 -15.70
C ASP A 348 16.16 -1.08 -17.08
N GLU A 349 15.46 0.05 -17.20
CA GLU A 349 15.24 0.72 -18.52
C GLU A 349 16.13 1.93 -18.83
N ASP A 350 17.07 2.33 -17.97
CA ASP A 350 18.13 3.27 -18.35
C ASP A 350 19.39 2.53 -18.80
N ASP A 351 19.41 2.09 -20.06
CA ASP A 351 20.64 1.94 -20.87
C ASP A 351 20.26 1.54 -22.31
N SER A 352 19.85 2.55 -23.10
CA SER A 352 19.77 2.41 -24.55
C SER A 352 21.16 2.59 -25.19
N PRO A 353 21.56 1.78 -26.18
CA PRO A 353 22.87 1.89 -26.83
C PRO A 353 22.88 3.05 -27.84
N PRO A 354 24.00 3.76 -28.07
CA PRO A 354 24.11 4.72 -29.16
C PRO A 354 24.20 4.00 -30.53
N PRO A 355 23.77 4.64 -31.62
CA PRO A 355 23.66 4.00 -32.93
C PRO A 355 25.01 3.86 -33.64
N ASN A 356 25.16 2.73 -34.35
CA ASN A 356 26.29 2.38 -35.20
C ASN A 356 26.37 3.30 -36.44
N HIS A 357 27.56 3.86 -36.69
CA HIS A 357 28.07 4.02 -38.06
C HIS A 357 29.44 3.33 -38.16
N LYS A 358 29.53 2.34 -39.05
CA LYS A 358 30.76 1.64 -39.43
C LYS A 358 31.53 2.48 -40.46
N LEU A 359 32.85 2.56 -40.32
CA LEU A 359 33.78 2.08 -41.35
C LEU A 359 35.20 1.84 -40.77
N HIS A 360 35.62 0.57 -40.89
CA HIS A 360 36.95 -0.05 -41.00
C HIS A 360 38.21 0.86 -40.96
N THR A 361 39.33 0.46 -40.33
CA THR A 361 40.14 -0.74 -40.67
C THR A 361 41.13 -1.18 -39.56
N SER A 362 41.26 -2.52 -39.39
CA SER A 362 42.44 -3.36 -39.04
C SER A 362 43.23 -3.07 -37.74
N SER A 363 43.63 -4.02 -36.88
CA SER A 363 43.92 -5.46 -37.04
C SER A 363 44.32 -6.07 -35.68
N THR A 364 43.91 -7.34 -35.43
CA THR A 364 44.57 -8.47 -34.69
C THR A 364 45.57 -8.17 -33.55
N THR A 365 45.54 -8.79 -32.36
CA THR A 365 45.66 -10.24 -32.04
C THR A 365 45.43 -10.54 -30.54
N ASN A 366 44.79 -11.69 -30.26
CA ASN A 366 45.02 -12.72 -29.24
C ASN A 366 45.53 -12.41 -27.81
N GLY A 367 44.89 -13.07 -26.82
CA GLY A 367 45.62 -13.81 -25.78
C GLY A 367 45.23 -13.60 -24.30
N THR A 368 44.36 -14.50 -23.79
CA THR A 368 44.56 -15.32 -22.57
C THR A 368 45.07 -14.69 -21.25
N ASN A 369 44.28 -14.79 -20.18
CA ASN A 369 44.39 -15.86 -19.15
C ASN A 369 43.81 -15.49 -17.77
N LYS A 370 43.11 -16.49 -17.22
CA LYS A 370 42.70 -16.71 -15.82
C LYS A 370 43.90 -16.85 -14.86
N ASN A 371 43.69 -16.48 -13.58
CA ASN A 371 43.75 -17.34 -12.36
C ASN A 371 43.81 -16.47 -11.08
N HIS A 372 42.84 -16.59 -10.16
CA HIS A 372 42.86 -17.38 -8.89
C HIS A 372 43.89 -16.82 -7.87
N GLY A 373 43.60 -16.47 -6.61
CA GLY A 373 42.52 -16.82 -5.69
C GLY A 373 43.02 -17.77 -4.60
N THR A 374 43.20 -17.28 -3.35
CA THR A 374 43.31 -17.96 -2.02
C THR A 374 43.83 -16.94 -1.00
N ASN A 375 43.55 -16.86 0.32
CA ASN A 375 42.76 -17.52 1.37
C ASN A 375 42.64 -16.46 2.51
N GLY A 376 41.67 -16.39 3.44
CA GLY A 376 41.27 -17.37 4.45
C GLY A 376 41.92 -17.08 5.81
N TYR A 377 41.13 -16.55 6.76
CA TYR A 377 41.28 -16.47 8.24
C TYR A 377 42.47 -15.77 8.92
N LEU A 378 42.12 -14.81 9.80
CA LEU A 378 42.66 -14.44 11.13
C LEU A 378 42.93 -12.93 11.31
N THR A 379 42.42 -12.42 12.44
CA THR A 379 42.74 -11.15 13.14
C THR A 379 42.33 -9.84 12.46
N GLY A 380 41.39 -9.10 13.08
CA GLY A 380 41.20 -7.66 12.78
C GLY A 380 42.38 -6.81 13.27
N PRO A 381 42.40 -5.46 13.13
CA PRO A 381 41.36 -4.50 12.64
C PRO A 381 41.92 -3.52 11.55
N PRO A 382 41.31 -2.36 11.16
CA PRO A 382 39.98 -1.78 11.38
C PRO A 382 39.29 -1.40 10.03
N TYR A 383 38.50 -2.30 9.43
CA TYR A 383 37.65 -1.96 8.27
C TYR A 383 36.14 -2.14 8.59
N SER A 384 35.79 -2.29 9.87
CA SER A 384 34.41 -2.51 10.35
C SER A 384 33.56 -1.24 10.45
N ASP A 385 34.18 -0.09 10.68
CA ASP A 385 33.45 1.07 11.20
C ASP A 385 32.67 1.82 10.12
N THR A 386 33.19 1.90 8.90
CA THR A 386 32.52 2.57 7.77
C THR A 386 31.18 1.91 7.42
N PHE A 387 31.17 0.57 7.38
CA PHE A 387 29.95 -0.19 7.11
C PHE A 387 28.98 -0.11 8.28
N LEU A 388 29.50 -0.12 9.51
CA LEU A 388 28.72 -0.01 10.72
C LEU A 388 27.97 1.32 10.80
N TYR A 389 28.62 2.47 10.61
CA TYR A 389 27.96 3.78 10.72
C TYR A 389 26.95 4.03 9.61
N ASN A 390 27.22 3.57 8.38
CA ASN A 390 26.23 3.66 7.31
C ASN A 390 24.99 2.80 7.63
N GLN A 391 25.19 1.56 8.08
CA GLN A 391 24.09 0.68 8.47
C GLN A 391 23.29 1.25 9.66
N LEU A 392 23.98 1.75 10.69
CA LEU A 392 23.37 2.38 11.86
C LEU A 392 22.55 3.62 11.47
N TYR A 393 23.11 4.48 10.61
CA TYR A 393 22.40 5.65 10.11
C TYR A 393 21.13 5.26 9.34
N GLN A 394 21.18 4.27 8.45
CA GLN A 394 19.99 3.81 7.70
C GLN A 394 18.92 3.23 8.64
N ASN A 395 19.33 2.41 9.62
CA ASN A 395 18.42 1.83 10.60
C ASN A 395 17.72 2.93 11.43
N VAL A 396 18.49 3.89 11.95
CA VAL A 396 17.97 5.00 12.76
C VAL A 396 17.10 5.94 11.92
N LYS A 397 17.44 6.19 10.65
CA LYS A 397 16.61 6.95 9.71
C LYS A 397 15.27 6.27 9.46
N GLN A 398 15.25 4.94 9.31
CA GLN A 398 14.01 4.19 9.13
C GLN A 398 13.14 4.19 10.38
N PHE A 399 13.74 4.00 11.56
CA PHE A 399 13.04 4.11 12.84
C PHE A 399 12.43 5.51 13.01
N SER A 400 13.20 6.54 12.66
CA SER A 400 12.78 7.94 12.76
C SER A 400 11.59 8.27 11.85
N LYS A 401 11.55 7.75 10.62
CA LYS A 401 10.38 7.88 9.73
C LYS A 401 9.12 7.21 10.31
N THR A 402 9.30 6.04 10.91
CA THR A 402 8.19 5.29 11.54
C THR A 402 7.64 6.07 12.74
N GLY A 403 8.54 6.65 13.54
CA GLY A 403 8.19 7.50 14.67
C GLY A 403 7.44 8.77 14.28
N GLU A 404 7.86 9.43 13.19
CA GLU A 404 7.16 10.58 12.63
C GLU A 404 5.74 10.24 12.16
N TYR A 405 5.58 9.10 11.48
CA TYR A 405 4.25 8.62 11.06
C TYR A 405 3.33 8.40 12.27
N PHE A 406 3.81 7.69 13.29
CA PHE A 406 3.06 7.47 14.52
C PHE A 406 2.61 8.78 15.18
N CYS A 407 3.49 9.79 15.26
CA CYS A 407 3.15 11.09 15.82
C CYS A 407 2.05 11.81 15.01
N LYS A 408 2.05 11.70 13.67
CA LYS A 408 0.99 12.29 12.82
C LYS A 408 -0.36 11.62 13.08
N GLU A 409 -0.40 10.30 13.16
CA GLU A 409 -1.62 9.55 13.49
C GLU A 409 -2.11 9.88 14.90
N LEU A 410 -1.21 9.91 15.89
CA LEU A 410 -1.55 10.26 17.27
C LEU A 410 -2.11 11.67 17.39
N MET A 411 -1.52 12.63 16.66
CA MET A 411 -2.02 14.00 16.59
C MET A 411 -3.44 14.06 16.01
N ALA A 412 -3.72 13.29 14.96
CA ALA A 412 -5.06 13.20 14.37
C ALA A 412 -6.09 12.60 15.35
N ILE A 413 -5.70 11.56 16.10
CA ILE A 413 -6.53 10.96 17.16
C ILE A 413 -6.86 11.99 18.25
N PHE A 414 -5.84 12.72 18.73
CA PHE A 414 -6.08 13.77 19.73
C PHE A 414 -6.94 14.91 19.20
N GLN A 415 -6.82 15.25 17.92
CA GLN A 415 -7.67 16.26 17.27
C GLN A 415 -9.15 15.83 17.29
N GLN A 416 -9.44 14.60 16.86
CA GLN A 416 -10.81 14.06 16.90
C GLN A 416 -11.33 13.96 18.32
N ARG A 417 -10.49 13.48 19.26
CA ARG A 417 -10.88 13.39 20.67
C ARG A 417 -11.23 14.75 21.25
N ALA A 418 -10.39 15.77 21.04
CA ALA A 418 -10.65 17.13 21.51
C ALA A 418 -11.93 17.71 20.93
N GLU A 419 -12.19 17.49 19.64
CA GLU A 419 -13.40 17.98 18.97
C GLU A 419 -14.68 17.35 19.53
N MET A 420 -14.65 16.06 19.86
CA MET A 420 -15.77 15.40 20.54
C MET A 420 -16.06 16.02 21.92
N GLU A 421 -15.04 16.26 22.73
CA GLU A 421 -15.19 16.87 24.06
C GLU A 421 -15.78 18.29 23.96
N LEU A 422 -15.26 19.09 23.03
CA LEU A 422 -15.73 20.47 22.79
C LEU A 422 -17.17 20.51 22.27
N THR A 423 -17.55 19.54 21.43
CA THR A 423 -18.91 19.43 20.89
C THR A 423 -19.90 19.03 21.97
N TYR A 424 -19.54 18.02 22.78
CA TYR A 424 -20.34 17.60 23.93
C TYR A 424 -20.54 18.73 24.93
N SER A 425 -19.47 19.45 25.27
CA SER A 425 -19.53 20.65 26.12
C SER A 425 -20.55 21.67 25.61
N LYS A 426 -20.46 22.08 24.33
CA LYS A 426 -21.41 23.04 23.73
C LYS A 426 -22.84 22.52 23.75
N GLY A 427 -23.05 21.23 23.51
CA GLY A 427 -24.36 20.59 23.58
C GLY A 427 -24.94 20.66 24.99
N LEU A 428 -24.13 20.32 26.00
CA LEU A 428 -24.55 20.29 27.39
C LEU A 428 -24.84 21.69 27.94
N GLN A 429 -24.05 22.71 27.59
CA GLN A 429 -24.35 24.12 27.93
C GLN A 429 -25.69 24.59 27.36
N LYS A 430 -26.04 24.17 26.13
CA LYS A 430 -27.34 24.49 25.52
C LYS A 430 -28.50 23.81 26.26
N LEU A 431 -28.32 22.56 26.68
CA LEU A 431 -29.33 21.82 27.44
C LEU A 431 -29.53 22.42 28.83
N ALA A 432 -28.46 22.75 29.54
CA ALA A 432 -28.50 23.47 30.81
C ALA A 432 -29.33 24.77 30.69
N GLY A 433 -29.00 25.63 29.71
CA GLY A 433 -29.75 26.86 29.47
C GLY A 433 -31.21 26.65 29.07
N LYS A 434 -31.57 25.51 28.45
CA LYS A 434 -32.97 25.14 28.21
C LYS A 434 -33.66 24.73 29.51
N LEU A 435 -33.00 23.93 30.34
CA LEU A 435 -33.53 23.47 31.63
C LEU A 435 -33.83 24.65 32.56
N ILE A 436 -32.89 25.59 32.74
CA ILE A 436 -33.16 26.82 33.53
C ILE A 436 -34.37 27.59 33.01
N ARG A 437 -34.51 27.74 31.69
CA ARG A 437 -35.66 28.46 31.11
C ARG A 437 -36.97 27.74 31.35
N ALA A 438 -36.99 26.41 31.27
CA ALA A 438 -38.17 25.60 31.59
C ALA A 438 -38.52 25.70 33.08
N SER A 439 -37.52 25.64 33.96
CA SER A 439 -37.71 25.74 35.41
C SER A 439 -38.27 27.09 35.86
N LYS A 440 -38.02 28.19 35.14
CA LYS A 440 -38.55 29.52 35.48
C LYS A 440 -40.09 29.60 35.53
N GLY A 441 -40.80 28.66 34.89
CA GLY A 441 -42.27 28.56 34.98
C GLY A 441 -42.77 27.97 36.30
N MET A 442 -41.88 27.44 37.14
CA MET A 442 -42.23 26.80 38.41
C MET A 442 -42.33 27.83 39.55
N SER A 443 -43.12 27.52 40.57
CA SER A 443 -43.10 28.28 41.82
C SER A 443 -41.74 28.15 42.50
N ASN A 444 -41.16 29.26 42.97
CA ASN A 444 -39.89 29.26 43.70
C ASN A 444 -40.00 28.45 45.02
N ASN A 445 -39.64 27.17 44.96
CA ASN A 445 -39.78 26.16 46.00
C ASN A 445 -38.59 25.17 45.96
N SER A 446 -38.58 24.17 46.84
CA SER A 446 -37.44 23.24 46.95
C SER A 446 -37.24 22.41 45.68
N THR A 447 -38.33 22.02 45.01
CA THR A 447 -38.30 21.32 43.72
C THR A 447 -37.70 22.17 42.60
N TYR A 448 -38.08 23.45 42.49
CA TYR A 448 -37.49 24.39 41.54
C TYR A 448 -35.98 24.56 41.78
N SER A 449 -35.57 24.76 43.05
CA SER A 449 -34.16 24.89 43.42
C SER A 449 -33.35 23.64 43.02
N ALA A 450 -33.93 22.45 43.17
CA ALA A 450 -33.27 21.20 42.79
C ALA A 450 -33.03 21.11 41.28
N TRP A 451 -34.01 21.48 40.45
CA TRP A 451 -33.83 21.51 39.00
C TRP A 451 -32.84 22.60 38.52
N CYS A 452 -32.76 23.73 39.22
CA CYS A 452 -31.71 24.74 38.96
C CYS A 452 -30.31 24.17 39.22
N HIS A 453 -30.11 23.45 40.34
CA HIS A 453 -28.84 22.80 40.64
C HIS A 453 -28.44 21.72 39.61
N VAL A 454 -29.41 20.97 39.08
CA VAL A 454 -29.13 20.03 37.97
C VAL A 454 -28.61 20.77 36.74
N SER A 455 -29.18 21.95 36.43
CA SER A 455 -28.67 22.77 35.33
C SER A 455 -27.28 23.34 35.62
N ASP A 456 -27.01 23.78 36.84
CA ASP A 456 -25.68 24.29 37.23
C ASP A 456 -24.62 23.18 37.14
N GLU A 457 -24.98 21.95 37.52
CA GLU A 457 -24.12 20.77 37.34
C GLU A 457 -23.86 20.51 35.85
N MET A 458 -24.88 20.59 35.00
CA MET A 458 -24.69 20.46 33.55
C MET A 458 -23.73 21.51 32.99
N TYR A 459 -23.77 22.76 33.47
CA TYR A 459 -22.80 23.79 33.11
C TYR A 459 -21.38 23.44 33.59
N SER A 460 -21.24 23.04 34.86
CA SER A 460 -19.96 22.63 35.43
C SER A 460 -19.33 21.44 34.68
N ARG A 461 -20.14 20.41 34.37
CA ARG A 461 -19.73 19.27 33.56
C ARG A 461 -19.32 19.71 32.16
N ALA A 462 -20.09 20.60 31.53
CA ALA A 462 -19.71 21.11 30.22
C ALA A 462 -18.38 21.87 30.24
N ASP A 463 -18.10 22.62 31.30
CA ASP A 463 -16.82 23.32 31.47
C ASP A 463 -15.65 22.35 31.71
N ALA A 464 -15.88 21.23 32.40
CA ALA A 464 -14.90 20.16 32.54
C ALA A 464 -14.54 19.55 31.18
N HIS A 465 -15.54 19.22 30.36
CA HIS A 465 -15.31 18.73 28.98
C HIS A 465 -14.62 19.77 28.09
N ARG A 466 -14.99 21.06 28.21
CA ARG A 466 -14.33 22.15 27.48
C ARG A 466 -12.86 22.27 27.83
N SER A 467 -12.56 22.25 29.14
CA SER A 467 -11.21 22.33 29.66
C SER A 467 -10.36 21.15 29.19
N LEU A 468 -10.93 19.94 29.21
CA LEU A 468 -10.28 18.74 28.72
C LEU A 468 -9.98 18.79 27.22
N GLY A 469 -10.95 19.21 26.40
CA GLY A 469 -10.77 19.38 24.96
C GLY A 469 -9.68 20.40 24.63
N ASN A 470 -9.67 21.54 25.34
CA ASN A 470 -8.63 22.56 25.19
C ASN A 470 -7.24 22.06 25.64
N ALA A 471 -7.17 21.29 26.73
CA ALA A 471 -5.93 20.70 27.20
C ALA A 471 -5.32 19.75 26.15
N PHE A 472 -6.13 18.91 25.50
CA PHE A 472 -5.63 18.07 24.40
C PHE A 472 -5.13 18.90 23.20
N GLN A 473 -5.80 20.01 22.87
CA GLN A 473 -5.32 20.89 21.80
C GLN A 473 -3.96 21.54 22.11
N GLN A 474 -3.79 22.05 23.33
CA GLN A 474 -2.59 22.82 23.70
C GLN A 474 -1.42 21.95 24.16
N GLU A 475 -1.70 20.87 24.89
CA GLU A 475 -0.66 20.09 25.58
C GLU A 475 -0.31 18.78 24.88
N ALA A 476 -1.12 18.31 23.93
CA ALA A 476 -0.80 17.13 23.12
C ALA A 476 -0.59 17.49 21.65
N ILE A 477 -1.60 18.09 20.99
CA ILE A 477 -1.56 18.34 19.54
C ILE A 477 -0.47 19.36 19.19
N LEU A 478 -0.44 20.50 19.90
CA LEU A 478 0.54 21.55 19.63
C LEU A 478 1.97 21.09 19.88
N GLU A 479 2.21 20.35 20.97
CA GLU A 479 3.55 19.83 21.28
C GLU A 479 4.04 18.80 20.26
N ILE A 480 3.17 17.86 19.83
CA ILE A 480 3.51 16.91 18.77
C ILE A 480 3.88 17.66 17.49
N ARG A 481 3.10 18.67 17.11
CA ARG A 481 3.37 19.48 15.92
C ARG A 481 4.72 20.21 16.02
N GLN A 482 4.98 20.85 17.15
CA GLN A 482 6.24 21.59 17.38
C GLN A 482 7.46 20.67 17.27
N VAL A 483 7.41 19.47 17.89
CA VAL A 483 8.53 18.52 17.83
C VAL A 483 8.76 18.02 16.39
N LEU A 484 7.69 17.75 15.64
CA LEU A 484 7.80 17.30 14.25
C LEU A 484 8.38 18.39 13.34
N ASP A 485 7.97 19.64 13.52
CA ASP A 485 8.49 20.78 12.75
C ASP A 485 9.98 21.03 13.06
N GLU A 486 10.36 20.97 14.33
CA GLU A 486 11.76 21.08 14.75
C GLU A 486 12.62 19.95 14.16
N HIS A 487 12.15 18.71 14.25
CA HIS A 487 12.86 17.54 13.72
C HIS A 487 13.03 17.63 12.20
N THR A 488 12.01 18.10 11.49
CA THR A 488 12.06 18.28 10.03
C THR A 488 13.13 19.32 9.65
N LYS A 489 13.20 20.44 10.36
CA LYS A 489 14.21 21.48 10.14
C LYS A 489 15.62 20.97 10.38
N ARG A 490 15.83 20.20 11.45
CA ARG A 490 17.16 19.65 11.80
C ARG A 490 17.61 18.50 10.89
N LYS A 491 16.69 17.65 10.39
CA LYS A 491 17.01 16.52 9.50
C LYS A 491 17.35 16.94 8.06
N ARG A 492 16.69 17.97 7.52
CA ARG A 492 16.86 18.44 6.13
C ARG A 492 18.34 18.64 5.71
N PRO A 493 19.21 19.33 6.47
CA PRO A 493 20.60 19.53 6.06
C PRO A 493 21.48 18.27 6.16
N LEU A 494 21.08 17.26 6.94
CA LEU A 494 21.89 16.04 7.16
C LEU A 494 21.99 15.20 5.89
N ASP A 495 20.87 15.00 5.19
CA ASP A 495 20.81 14.22 3.96
C ASP A 495 21.73 14.82 2.88
N SER A 496 21.69 16.15 2.73
CA SER A 496 22.54 16.88 1.80
C SER A 496 24.04 16.78 2.14
N ALA A 497 24.38 16.76 3.44
CA ALA A 497 25.77 16.63 3.88
C ALA A 497 26.34 15.23 3.58
N ILE A 498 25.55 14.18 3.80
CA ILE A 498 25.92 12.79 3.49
C ILE A 498 26.05 12.59 1.98
N GLU A 499 25.10 13.09 1.19
CA GLU A 499 25.14 12.95 -0.26
C GLU A 499 26.37 13.65 -0.86
N ARG A 500 26.67 14.87 -0.39
CA ARG A 500 27.83 15.63 -0.85
C ARG A 500 29.15 14.90 -0.55
N THR A 501 29.31 14.40 0.67
CA THR A 501 30.54 13.72 1.08
C THR A 501 30.68 12.34 0.45
N GLY A 502 29.58 11.59 0.29
CA GLY A 502 29.58 10.31 -0.41
C GLY A 502 29.92 10.40 -1.90
N LYS A 503 29.49 11.47 -2.58
CA LYS A 503 29.87 11.74 -3.98
C LYS A 503 31.37 11.94 -4.14
N LEU A 504 32.02 12.64 -3.21
CA LEU A 504 33.47 12.84 -3.22
C LEU A 504 34.24 11.52 -3.07
N VAL A 505 33.81 10.65 -2.15
CA VAL A 505 34.40 9.31 -1.97
C VAL A 505 34.26 8.48 -3.25
N THR A 506 33.09 8.49 -3.89
CA THR A 506 32.83 7.73 -5.11
C THR A 506 33.63 8.24 -6.31
N ALA A 507 33.75 9.57 -6.44
CA ALA A 507 34.54 10.20 -7.50
C ALA A 507 36.03 9.87 -7.34
N ASN A 508 36.58 9.99 -6.14
CA ASN A 508 37.97 9.64 -5.87
C ASN A 508 38.24 8.15 -6.09
N TRP A 509 37.34 7.26 -5.65
CA TRP A 509 37.44 5.81 -5.91
C TRP A 509 37.51 5.49 -7.41
N SER A 510 36.72 6.19 -8.22
CA SER A 510 36.73 6.02 -9.67
C SER A 510 38.07 6.43 -10.29
N GLU A 511 38.67 7.52 -9.81
CA GLU A 511 39.99 7.96 -10.26
C GLU A 511 41.11 7.01 -9.82
N GLN A 512 41.05 6.48 -8.59
CA GLN A 512 41.97 5.42 -8.12
C GLN A 512 41.96 4.22 -9.06
N LEU A 513 40.78 3.73 -9.45
CA LEU A 513 40.65 2.59 -10.35
C LEU A 513 41.24 2.88 -11.75
N LYS A 514 41.03 4.09 -12.26
CA LYS A 514 41.55 4.54 -13.55
C LYS A 514 43.08 4.61 -13.56
N ILE A 515 43.67 5.23 -12.54
CA ILE A 515 45.14 5.34 -12.42
C ILE A 515 45.75 3.97 -12.16
N LYS A 516 45.14 3.13 -11.31
CA LYS A 516 45.57 1.74 -11.08
C LYS A 516 45.61 0.95 -12.39
N LYS A 517 44.59 1.08 -13.23
CA LYS A 517 44.53 0.41 -14.55
C LYS A 517 45.63 0.91 -15.48
N LYS A 518 45.88 2.22 -15.50
CA LYS A 518 46.98 2.84 -16.27
C LYS A 518 48.35 2.35 -15.79
N LEU A 519 48.58 2.34 -14.48
CA LEU A 519 49.81 1.83 -13.87
C LEU A 519 50.03 0.37 -14.23
N HIS A 520 49.01 -0.49 -14.09
CA HIS A 520 49.09 -1.89 -14.46
C HIS A 520 49.42 -2.11 -15.95
N GLY A 521 48.85 -1.29 -16.84
CA GLY A 521 49.20 -1.30 -18.26
C GLY A 521 50.67 -0.96 -18.52
N LEU A 522 51.16 0.11 -17.91
CA LEU A 522 52.56 0.55 -18.01
C LEU A 522 53.53 -0.50 -17.46
N THR A 523 53.21 -1.14 -16.34
CA THR A 523 54.03 -2.22 -15.77
C THR A 523 54.13 -3.40 -16.73
N ARG A 524 53.02 -3.82 -17.37
CA ARG A 524 53.04 -4.90 -18.37
C ARG A 524 53.88 -4.55 -19.60
N GLU A 525 53.78 -3.32 -20.09
CA GLU A 525 54.60 -2.83 -21.20
C GLU A 525 56.09 -2.77 -20.82
N HIS A 526 56.41 -2.32 -19.61
CA HIS A 526 57.77 -2.29 -19.08
C HIS A 526 58.37 -3.69 -18.96
N GLU A 527 57.64 -4.65 -18.40
CA GLU A 527 58.06 -6.06 -18.32
C GLU A 527 58.30 -6.68 -19.70
N ALA A 528 57.42 -6.42 -20.67
CA ALA A 528 57.60 -6.90 -22.04
C ALA A 528 58.85 -6.31 -22.70
N LEU A 529 59.09 -5.00 -22.50
CA LEU A 529 60.28 -4.32 -23.00
C LEU A 529 61.56 -4.86 -22.33
N PHE A 530 61.53 -5.08 -21.02
CA PHE A 530 62.64 -5.67 -20.27
C PHE A 530 63.00 -7.06 -20.80
N ASN A 531 62.01 -7.94 -20.93
CA ASN A 531 62.21 -9.28 -21.48
C ASN A 531 62.75 -9.26 -22.92
N PHE A 532 62.29 -8.32 -23.75
CA PHE A 532 62.82 -8.16 -25.11
C PHE A 532 64.29 -7.76 -25.09
N VAL A 533 64.68 -6.81 -24.23
CA VAL A 533 66.07 -6.35 -24.12
C VAL A 533 66.98 -7.46 -23.58
N ASP A 534 66.52 -8.21 -22.57
CA ASP A 534 67.31 -9.29 -21.96
C ASP A 534 67.58 -10.43 -22.97
N ASN A 535 66.56 -10.84 -23.74
CA ASN A 535 66.69 -11.88 -24.76
C ASN A 535 67.59 -11.50 -25.95
N ASN A 536 67.76 -10.20 -26.24
CA ASN A 536 68.56 -9.71 -27.38
C ASN A 536 69.93 -9.16 -26.96
N ARG A 537 70.32 -9.36 -25.70
CA ARG A 537 71.52 -8.76 -25.09
C ARG A 537 72.83 -9.13 -25.78
N GLN A 538 72.92 -10.31 -26.42
CA GLN A 538 74.14 -10.79 -27.09
C GLN A 538 74.19 -10.52 -28.61
N ILE A 539 73.11 -10.01 -29.21
CA ILE A 539 72.94 -9.94 -30.68
C ILE A 539 73.07 -8.50 -31.22
N CYS A 540 72.98 -7.49 -30.36
CA CYS A 540 72.91 -6.08 -30.76
C CYS A 540 74.27 -5.35 -30.78
N THR A 541 74.40 -4.38 -31.69
CA THR A 541 75.51 -3.41 -31.71
C THR A 541 75.44 -2.46 -30.49
N GLU A 542 76.56 -1.85 -30.10
CA GLU A 542 76.61 -0.96 -28.92
C GLU A 542 75.63 0.23 -29.04
N LYS A 543 75.42 0.73 -30.27
CA LYS A 543 74.46 1.81 -30.55
C LYS A 543 73.01 1.37 -30.33
N GLU A 544 72.68 0.12 -30.67
CA GLU A 544 71.34 -0.45 -30.46
C GLU A 544 71.08 -0.75 -28.99
N LYS A 545 72.10 -1.24 -28.27
CA LYS A 545 72.06 -1.45 -26.83
C LYS A 545 71.79 -0.15 -26.07
N GLN A 546 72.47 0.94 -26.41
CA GLN A 546 72.20 2.26 -25.83
C GLN A 546 70.78 2.75 -26.11
N LYS A 547 70.25 2.51 -27.32
CA LYS A 547 68.88 2.87 -27.69
C LYS A 547 67.84 2.07 -26.89
N MET A 548 68.10 0.78 -26.64
CA MET A 548 67.24 -0.08 -25.83
C MET A 548 67.25 0.32 -24.35
N LEU A 549 68.43 0.62 -23.79
CA LEU A 549 68.56 1.11 -22.41
C LEU A 549 67.79 2.43 -22.21
N ASN A 550 67.94 3.37 -23.14
CA ASN A 550 67.21 4.65 -23.10
C ASN A 550 65.69 4.47 -23.13
N ARG A 551 65.17 3.43 -23.80
CA ARG A 551 63.72 3.11 -23.81
C ARG A 551 63.26 2.53 -22.47
N LEU A 552 64.07 1.64 -21.87
CA LEU A 552 63.81 1.06 -20.56
C LEU A 552 63.78 2.14 -19.47
N THR A 553 64.77 3.04 -19.45
CA THR A 553 64.83 4.16 -18.51
C THR A 553 63.59 5.05 -18.62
N LYS A 554 63.21 5.45 -19.84
CA LYS A 554 61.99 6.25 -20.06
C LYS A 554 60.72 5.54 -19.60
N SER A 555 60.62 4.23 -19.83
CA SER A 555 59.48 3.44 -19.39
C SER A 555 59.40 3.38 -17.86
N ALA A 556 60.52 3.18 -17.17
CA ALA A 556 60.60 3.20 -15.71
C ALA A 556 60.25 4.57 -15.12
N GLU A 557 60.74 5.67 -15.70
CA GLU A 557 60.39 7.04 -15.30
C GLU A 557 58.89 7.32 -15.41
N VAL A 558 58.26 6.88 -16.51
CA VAL A 558 56.82 7.04 -16.71
C VAL A 558 56.02 6.21 -15.69
N GLN A 559 56.47 4.99 -15.38
CA GLN A 559 55.84 4.13 -14.38
C GLN A 559 55.95 4.73 -12.97
N ALA A 560 57.13 5.20 -12.56
CA ALA A 560 57.35 5.83 -11.26
C ALA A 560 56.46 7.05 -11.06
N ARG A 561 56.33 7.91 -12.09
CA ARG A 561 55.45 9.09 -12.04
C ARG A 561 53.97 8.72 -11.87
N VAL A 562 53.50 7.67 -12.55
CA VAL A 562 52.10 7.23 -12.43
C VAL A 562 51.84 6.51 -11.10
N ASP A 563 52.85 5.83 -10.55
CA ASP A 563 52.78 5.24 -9.22
C ASP A 563 52.68 6.33 -8.12
N GLU A 564 53.45 7.40 -8.23
CA GLU A 564 53.33 8.58 -7.36
C GLU A 564 51.95 9.24 -7.48
N GLU A 565 51.43 9.39 -8.70
CA GLU A 565 50.06 9.86 -8.97
C GLU A 565 49.01 8.96 -8.27
N TYR A 566 49.17 7.63 -8.37
CA TYR A 566 48.29 6.66 -7.71
C TYR A 566 48.36 6.75 -6.19
N PHE A 567 49.56 6.90 -5.62
CA PHE A 567 49.79 7.06 -4.19
C PHE A 567 49.07 8.31 -3.65
N ASN A 568 49.24 9.45 -4.32
CA ASN A 568 48.61 10.72 -3.92
C ASN A 568 47.08 10.64 -3.93
N VAL A 569 46.49 10.08 -4.98
CA VAL A 569 45.01 9.92 -5.08
C VAL A 569 44.47 8.95 -4.03
N ASN A 570 45.24 7.91 -3.65
CA ASN A 570 44.87 7.03 -2.53
C ASN A 570 44.90 7.75 -1.19
N MET A 571 45.89 8.61 -0.96
CA MET A 571 46.03 9.39 0.27
C MET A 571 44.87 10.38 0.42
N GLU A 572 44.53 11.10 -0.65
CA GLU A 572 43.33 11.95 -0.71
C GLU A 572 42.05 11.14 -0.45
N GLY A 573 41.94 9.95 -1.03
CA GLY A 573 40.82 9.05 -0.83
C GLY A 573 40.66 8.57 0.61
N HIS A 574 41.75 8.41 1.35
CA HIS A 574 41.71 8.13 2.78
C HIS A 574 41.13 9.30 3.57
N GLN A 575 41.58 10.53 3.30
CA GLN A 575 41.05 11.74 3.94
C GLN A 575 39.55 11.96 3.65
N MET A 576 39.12 11.73 2.40
CA MET A 576 37.72 11.85 2.00
C MET A 576 36.83 10.82 2.72
N ARG A 577 37.30 9.57 2.84
CA ARG A 577 36.59 8.51 3.58
C ARG A 577 36.42 8.87 5.06
N LEU A 578 37.49 9.32 5.71
CA LEU A 578 37.44 9.74 7.11
C LEU A 578 36.44 10.89 7.33
N LYS A 579 36.41 11.86 6.41
CA LYS A 579 35.44 12.96 6.45
C LYS A 579 33.99 12.47 6.29
N TRP A 580 33.75 11.50 5.40
CA TRP A 580 32.45 10.90 5.20
C TRP A 580 31.98 10.11 6.42
N GLU A 581 32.86 9.31 7.02
CA GLU A 581 32.59 8.56 8.26
C GLU A 581 32.23 9.49 9.43
N ASN A 582 33.01 10.56 9.63
CA ASN A 582 32.71 11.57 10.65
C ASN A 582 31.36 12.25 10.38
N THR A 583 31.02 12.49 9.11
CA THR A 583 29.70 13.04 8.74
C THR A 583 28.58 12.06 9.06
N LEU A 584 28.73 10.77 8.74
CA LEU A 584 27.76 9.73 9.09
C LEU A 584 27.57 9.60 10.59
N LYS A 585 28.66 9.57 11.37
CA LYS A 585 28.64 9.52 12.84
C LYS A 585 27.88 10.70 13.44
N ASN A 586 28.17 11.92 12.98
CA ASN A 586 27.48 13.12 13.43
C ASN A 586 25.98 13.08 13.08
N CYS A 587 25.63 12.66 11.86
CA CYS A 587 24.23 12.55 11.45
C CYS A 587 23.47 11.50 12.27
N TYR A 588 24.11 10.36 12.53
CA TYR A 588 23.57 9.32 13.41
C TYR A 588 23.28 9.86 14.82
N GLN A 589 24.24 10.55 15.45
CA GLN A 589 24.08 11.12 16.78
C GLN A 589 22.95 12.15 16.83
N ILE A 590 22.85 13.01 15.80
CA ILE A 590 21.77 13.99 15.71
C ILE A 590 20.42 13.28 15.62
N ILE A 591 20.23 12.30 14.73
CA ILE A 591 18.94 11.62 14.61
C ILE A 591 18.61 10.84 15.89
N GLN A 592 19.60 10.22 16.53
CA GLN A 592 19.42 9.54 17.81
C GLN A 592 18.88 10.49 18.90
N GLU A 593 19.45 11.70 19.02
CA GLU A 593 18.98 12.69 19.99
C GLU A 593 17.57 13.19 19.67
N LEU A 594 17.25 13.41 18.38
CA LEU A 594 15.88 13.76 17.97
C LEU A 594 14.89 12.65 18.33
N GLU A 595 15.25 11.37 18.15
CA GLU A 595 14.37 10.27 18.54
C GLU A 595 14.18 10.18 20.06
N LYS A 596 15.22 10.47 20.84
CA LYS A 596 15.11 10.57 22.29
C LYS A 596 14.15 11.69 22.71
N GLN A 597 14.31 12.89 22.13
CA GLN A 597 13.41 14.03 22.36
C GLN A 597 11.97 13.68 21.99
N ARG A 598 11.73 12.98 20.87
CA ARG A 598 10.40 12.53 20.46
C ARG A 598 9.75 11.61 21.50
N ILE A 599 10.50 10.61 21.97
CA ILE A 599 10.03 9.63 22.95
C ILE A 599 9.71 10.32 24.27
N GLU A 600 10.56 11.24 24.72
CA GLU A 600 10.34 12.01 25.94
C GLU A 600 9.04 12.84 25.87
N VAL A 601 8.79 13.53 24.74
CA VAL A 601 7.54 14.27 24.51
C VAL A 601 6.33 13.34 24.56
N LEU A 602 6.39 12.17 23.91
CA LEU A 602 5.30 11.19 23.97
C LEU A 602 5.04 10.67 25.39
N CYS A 603 6.09 10.41 26.17
CA CYS A 603 5.96 10.02 27.57
C CYS A 603 5.32 11.14 28.42
N ASN A 604 5.71 12.39 28.20
CA ASN A 604 5.15 13.55 28.90
C ASN A 604 3.67 13.77 28.55
N ILE A 605 3.29 13.60 27.29
CA ILE A 605 1.89 13.65 26.85
C ILE A 605 1.09 12.53 27.52
N LEU A 606 1.61 11.31 27.60
CA LEU A 606 0.92 10.20 28.26
C LEU A 606 0.71 10.46 29.77
N ARG A 607 1.72 11.02 30.45
CA ARG A 607 1.59 11.42 31.86
C ARG A 607 0.52 12.51 32.04
N ARG A 608 0.53 13.54 31.19
CA ARG A 608 -0.48 14.60 31.21
C ARG A 608 -1.87 14.07 30.90
N TYR A 609 -1.99 13.15 29.94
CA TYR A 609 -3.26 12.48 29.65
C TYR A 609 -3.83 11.82 30.90
N ASN A 610 -3.01 11.06 31.64
CA ASN A 610 -3.44 10.42 32.88
C ASN A 610 -3.88 11.45 33.95
N LEU A 611 -3.15 12.55 34.09
CA LEU A 611 -3.50 13.64 35.02
C LEU A 611 -4.84 14.29 34.64
N HIS A 612 -5.03 14.61 33.36
CA HIS A 612 -6.27 15.18 32.83
C HIS A 612 -7.46 14.25 33.03
N MET A 613 -7.29 12.95 32.78
CA MET A 613 -8.35 11.95 33.01
C MET A 613 -8.69 11.80 34.49
N SER A 614 -7.69 11.84 35.37
CA SER A 614 -7.90 11.76 36.81
C SER A 614 -8.67 12.99 37.34
N SER A 615 -8.21 14.19 36.97
CA SER A 615 -8.87 15.46 37.34
C SER A 615 -10.29 15.55 36.80
N PHE A 616 -10.47 15.22 35.52
CA PHE A 616 -11.78 15.18 34.88
C PHE A 616 -12.75 14.21 35.60
N GLY A 617 -12.29 13.01 35.93
CA GLY A 617 -13.09 12.02 36.67
C GLY A 617 -13.47 12.49 38.08
N GLN A 618 -12.61 13.22 38.78
CA GLN A 618 -12.91 13.80 40.09
C GLN A 618 -14.02 14.85 40.00
N THR A 619 -13.96 15.74 39.00
CA THR A 619 -15.01 16.76 38.77
C THR A 619 -16.38 16.13 38.51
N LEU A 620 -16.43 15.07 37.70
CA LEU A 620 -17.69 14.36 37.42
C LEU A 620 -18.29 13.71 38.68
N LYS A 621 -17.45 13.08 39.50
CA LYS A 621 -17.88 12.47 40.78
C LYS A 621 -18.40 13.53 41.75
N HIS A 622 -17.74 14.68 41.82
CA HIS A 622 -18.18 15.78 42.67
C HIS A 622 -19.57 16.30 42.24
N GLY A 623 -19.77 16.55 40.93
CA GLY A 623 -21.06 17.00 40.40
C GLY A 623 -22.20 16.01 40.70
N GLN A 624 -21.94 14.71 40.55
CA GLN A 624 -22.90 13.66 40.89
C GLN A 624 -23.31 13.71 42.37
N SER A 625 -22.35 13.85 43.28
CA SER A 625 -22.63 13.94 44.72
C SER A 625 -23.46 15.18 45.08
N GLN A 626 -23.22 16.32 44.40
CA GLN A 626 -24.02 17.53 44.60
C GLN A 626 -25.48 17.34 44.16
N ILE A 627 -25.73 16.65 43.05
CA ILE A 627 -27.09 16.30 42.62
C ILE A 627 -27.77 15.40 43.68
N GLU A 628 -27.10 14.36 44.16
CA GLU A 628 -27.65 13.44 45.17
C GLU A 628 -28.06 14.18 46.45
N GLN A 629 -27.19 15.06 46.97
CA GLN A 629 -27.51 15.88 48.13
C GLN A 629 -28.68 16.83 47.89
N THR A 630 -28.81 17.34 46.66
CA THR A 630 -29.88 18.28 46.32
C THR A 630 -31.22 17.58 46.22
N VAL A 631 -31.27 16.38 45.63
CA VAL A 631 -32.48 15.55 45.56
C VAL A 631 -32.98 15.20 46.96
N GLN A 632 -32.08 14.89 47.90
CA GLN A 632 -32.44 14.62 49.30
C GLN A 632 -33.04 15.82 50.05
N ARG A 633 -32.82 17.05 49.57
CA ARG A 633 -33.34 18.29 50.18
C ARG A 633 -34.70 18.73 49.63
N VAL A 634 -35.24 18.02 48.64
CA VAL A 634 -36.58 18.29 48.10
C VAL A 634 -37.62 17.88 49.13
N ASP A 635 -38.49 18.81 49.50
CA ASP A 635 -39.54 18.61 50.50
C ASP A 635 -40.91 18.93 49.87
N MET A 636 -41.57 17.87 49.42
CA MET A 636 -42.84 17.96 48.70
C MET A 636 -43.96 18.52 49.59
N ASP A 637 -44.02 18.12 50.85
CA ASP A 637 -45.08 18.53 51.77
C ASP A 637 -44.96 20.03 52.07
N LYS A 638 -43.73 20.52 52.29
CA LYS A 638 -43.45 21.95 52.47
C LYS A 638 -43.73 22.76 51.21
N ASP A 639 -43.42 22.23 50.03
CA ASP A 639 -43.72 22.87 48.74
C ASP A 639 -45.24 23.01 48.54
N ILE A 640 -46.04 21.97 48.83
CA ILE A 640 -47.51 21.99 48.74
C ILE A 640 -48.12 22.98 49.76
N GLN A 641 -47.64 22.97 51.00
CA GLN A 641 -48.11 23.92 52.02
C GLN A 641 -47.81 25.37 51.66
N THR A 642 -46.68 25.63 50.99
CA THR A 642 -46.30 26.96 50.52
C THR A 642 -47.19 27.42 49.37
N TRP A 643 -47.57 26.50 48.48
CA TRP A 643 -48.54 26.75 47.42
C TRP A 643 -49.92 27.10 47.99
N TRP A 644 -50.44 26.28 48.91
CA TRP A 644 -51.74 26.52 49.55
C TRP A 644 -51.81 27.88 50.25
N ARG A 645 -50.76 28.24 51.01
CA ARG A 645 -50.69 29.55 51.69
C ARG A 645 -50.71 30.73 50.72
N LYS A 646 -50.04 30.63 49.57
CA LYS A 646 -50.04 31.71 48.56
C LYS A 646 -51.42 31.86 47.90
N THR A 647 -52.09 30.76 47.57
CA THR A 647 -53.43 30.80 46.98
C THR A 647 -54.47 31.30 47.98
N ALA A 648 -54.38 30.87 49.25
CA ALA A 648 -55.28 31.33 50.32
C ALA A 648 -55.10 32.82 50.65
N SER A 649 -53.91 33.41 50.44
CA SER A 649 -53.67 34.85 50.64
C SER A 649 -54.18 35.76 49.51
N GLN A 650 -54.67 35.19 48.41
CA GLN A 650 -55.21 35.90 47.25
C GLN A 650 -56.74 35.88 47.19
N LEU A 651 -57.38 35.06 48.03
CA LEU A 651 -58.82 35.05 48.32
C LEU A 651 -59.09 35.95 49.53
#